data_AF-A0A068UIF1-F1
#
_entry.id   AF-A0A068UIF1-F1
#
_cell.length_a   1.000
_cell.length_b   1.000
_cell.length_c   1.000
_cell.angle_alpha   90.00
_cell.angle_beta   90.00
_cell.angle_gamma   90.00
#
_symmetry.space_group_name_H-M   'P 1'
#
loop_
_entity.id
_entity.type
_entity.pdbx_description
1 polymer ?
#
loop_
_entity_poly.entity_id
_entity_poly.type
_entity_poly.pdbx_seq_one_letter_code
_entity_poly.pdbx_strand_id
1 'polypeptide(L)'
;MKRLSLGTDQSALLALKAHITSGQKEFLSKNWSSAAAASSVCDWIGVQCGSRHQRVTALNISNMGLTGTIPPDLGNLSFLVSLDLRNNSFHGNLPEELSHLRRLRYFRLTSNNFNGEIPMWFGRFPELQFLFLGRNGFSGFIPPSISNSSKLETMTLAENFLEGNIPEKMGNLTVLEELYSSRNYLVGPIPLSFCKLSQLQVLDLAFNRFSTIPREMGNLQNLHGLNLEWNQITGSIPREIGNLTMLTELYFANNSLIGPIPREMGNLYQLENLQLPYNGLNGSIPPGIFNLSALRNIHLAFNRLSGNLPRDLGYRLPKLLVLHLIWNNLGGVIPVSITNCSQLRELELSTNRFTGSIPDLSFITSLTKCKSLVYLELGPNPLNGLLPASIGNLSASLKQLFIDSSEIKGTIPSQTGNLTNLIMLDLQSNHLTGGIPTAFKDLQNLQGLAVGDNNLNGTLESLCNLQRLAYVYLTANRFSGSIPECFGNMTSLRKLDLGNNFLVSAIPNSFWNLKDLLQLNLSSNSLNGSLPLEVGTLKAVTSIDISANQFFGDIPSTIGDLQNLLILNLSQNQFHGSIPESCGSMLSLQELYLSHNNLSGFIPKSLEALRDLNELDVSYNHLSGEIPSGGHFANFTAESFLFNDALCGDSRFHVPSCPRTNSIHRSRTKKVLLFVFVPLGIASVVVAALAIVFRRYWKKYQDSKGTNMVLVPTQERVSYYELLRATDGYSESNLLGIGSFGSVYKGILNDGRSIAVKVFNLELEGVLKSFDVECEVLKNLRHRNLVKVISGCWNQDFRALVLEYMCNGSLEKWLYSDNYFLDTLQRLDIISVRMKISLRSWRKIKLKFMQFGVSRKFQLEAKLREILLILVNKTNVSGSMNYVNSRYPNRGFHFMNFELNMKNKKKYTTPSTCGTRASVEWNFYNTIEAKGPSYNTIECLLVITKILSLGCGNLASHLSLFITCHFQ
;
A
#
# COMPACT_ATOMS: atom_id res chain seq x y z
N MET A 1 43.84 65.06 -30.03
CA MET A 1 42.88 64.36 -29.14
C MET A 1 42.22 63.13 -29.81
N LYS A 2 42.97 62.29 -30.55
CA LYS A 2 42.49 61.03 -31.15
C LYS A 2 43.64 60.02 -31.18
N ARG A 3 43.66 59.04 -30.26
CA ARG A 3 44.34 57.71 -30.34
C ARG A 3 44.48 56.97 -29.00
N LEU A 4 44.27 57.62 -27.84
CA LEU A 4 44.54 57.01 -26.51
C LEU A 4 43.44 56.09 -25.94
N SER A 5 42.28 55.90 -26.59
CA SER A 5 41.14 55.16 -25.99
C SER A 5 40.73 53.85 -26.68
N LEU A 6 41.36 53.46 -27.81
CA LEU A 6 41.07 52.16 -28.45
C LEU A 6 41.91 51.01 -27.89
N GLY A 7 43.11 51.29 -27.37
CA GLY A 7 44.02 50.25 -26.85
C GLY A 7 43.45 49.54 -25.62
N THR A 8 42.77 50.26 -24.72
CA THR A 8 42.25 49.69 -23.47
C THR A 8 41.14 48.66 -23.70
N ASP A 9 40.18 48.95 -24.59
CA ASP A 9 39.09 48.00 -24.90
C ASP A 9 39.64 46.76 -25.61
N GLN A 10 40.59 46.97 -26.53
CA GLN A 10 41.26 45.87 -27.22
C GLN A 10 42.03 44.97 -26.24
N SER A 11 42.80 45.56 -25.31
CA SER A 11 43.53 44.80 -24.28
C SER A 11 42.60 44.00 -23.37
N ALA A 12 41.48 44.58 -22.92
CA ALA A 12 40.51 43.89 -22.08
C ALA A 12 39.87 42.68 -22.79
N LEU A 13 39.49 42.83 -24.07
CA LEU A 13 38.93 41.75 -24.87
C LEU A 13 39.98 40.66 -25.19
N LEU A 14 41.23 41.04 -25.47
CA LEU A 14 42.32 40.07 -25.67
C LEU A 14 42.67 39.31 -24.39
N ALA A 15 42.58 39.95 -23.21
CA ALA A 15 42.72 39.28 -21.92
C ALA A 15 41.60 38.24 -21.71
N LEU A 16 40.35 38.57 -22.04
CA LEU A 16 39.23 37.62 -21.99
C LEU A 16 39.47 36.43 -22.92
N LYS A 17 39.90 36.70 -24.17
CA LYS A 17 40.29 35.64 -25.12
C LYS A 17 41.40 34.72 -24.56
N ALA A 18 42.36 35.27 -23.83
CA ALA A 18 43.44 34.47 -23.23
C ALA A 18 42.93 33.53 -22.13
N HIS A 19 41.91 33.95 -21.37
CA HIS A 19 41.29 33.15 -20.29
C HIS A 19 40.26 32.13 -20.79
N ILE A 20 39.95 32.11 -22.08
CA ILE A 20 39.16 31.06 -22.74
C ILE A 20 40.09 29.90 -23.12
N THR A 21 39.75 28.70 -22.64
CA THR A 21 40.58 27.49 -22.70
C THR A 21 40.06 26.40 -23.65
N SER A 22 38.81 26.46 -24.11
CA SER A 22 38.21 25.39 -24.95
C SER A 22 38.72 25.37 -26.40
N GLY A 23 38.64 24.19 -27.06
CA GLY A 23 39.04 23.98 -28.46
C GLY A 23 38.23 24.75 -29.52
N GLN A 24 37.08 25.33 -29.15
CA GLN A 24 36.34 26.28 -29.99
C GLN A 24 36.96 27.68 -30.01
N LYS A 25 38.10 27.87 -29.34
CA LYS A 25 38.96 29.06 -29.45
C LYS A 25 39.31 29.40 -30.89
N GLU A 26 39.25 28.46 -31.84
CA GLU A 26 39.59 28.73 -33.25
C GLU A 26 38.80 29.89 -33.87
N PHE A 27 37.48 29.98 -33.67
CA PHE A 27 36.69 31.04 -34.32
C PHE A 27 36.97 32.42 -33.73
N LEU A 28 37.04 32.55 -32.39
CA LEU A 28 37.44 33.80 -31.73
C LEU A 28 38.90 34.11 -32.00
N SER A 29 39.76 33.09 -32.14
CA SER A 29 41.20 33.29 -32.34
C SER A 29 41.55 33.90 -33.67
N LYS A 30 40.79 33.55 -34.72
CA LYS A 30 40.93 34.07 -36.08
C LYS A 30 40.34 35.48 -36.20
N ASN A 31 39.30 35.81 -35.42
CA ASN A 31 38.61 37.10 -35.49
C ASN A 31 39.18 38.17 -34.53
N TRP A 32 39.40 37.84 -33.26
CA TRP A 32 39.92 38.77 -32.23
C TRP A 32 41.45 38.80 -32.28
N SER A 33 42.07 39.57 -33.17
CA SER A 33 43.53 39.58 -33.39
C SER A 33 44.16 40.96 -33.17
N SER A 34 45.44 40.98 -32.77
CA SER A 34 46.27 42.19 -32.65
C SER A 34 47.04 42.54 -33.94
N ALA A 35 46.94 41.73 -34.99
CA ALA A 35 47.69 41.93 -36.23
C ALA A 35 47.26 43.22 -36.98
N ALA A 36 48.25 44.03 -37.36
CA ALA A 36 48.11 45.44 -37.79
C ALA A 36 47.34 45.70 -39.12
N ALA A 37 46.73 44.69 -39.72
CA ALA A 37 45.88 44.82 -40.92
C ALA A 37 44.39 44.52 -40.65
N ALA A 38 44.00 44.26 -39.39
CA ALA A 38 42.67 43.78 -39.04
C ALA A 38 41.80 44.90 -38.43
N SER A 39 40.56 44.88 -38.91
CA SER A 39 39.33 45.57 -38.47
C SER A 39 39.28 46.09 -37.02
N SER A 40 38.54 47.19 -36.82
CA SER A 40 38.29 47.78 -35.50
C SER A 40 37.82 46.71 -34.50
N VAL A 41 38.06 46.89 -33.18
CA VAL A 41 37.45 46.01 -32.16
C VAL A 41 35.93 45.96 -32.27
N CYS A 42 35.34 46.97 -32.89
CA CYS A 42 33.90 47.06 -33.16
C CYS A 42 33.41 46.09 -34.25
N ASP A 43 34.32 45.50 -35.02
CA ASP A 43 34.03 44.49 -36.04
C ASP A 43 34.22 43.07 -35.49
N TRP A 44 34.61 42.93 -34.22
CA TRP A 44 34.83 41.64 -33.59
C TRP A 44 33.52 40.94 -33.29
N ILE A 45 33.47 39.62 -33.50
CA ILE A 45 32.28 38.80 -33.24
C ILE A 45 31.86 39.00 -31.78
N GLY A 46 30.58 39.35 -31.60
CA GLY A 46 29.99 39.57 -30.28
C GLY A 46 30.27 40.95 -29.68
N VAL A 47 31.05 41.81 -30.32
CA VAL A 47 31.37 43.15 -29.82
C VAL A 47 30.52 44.20 -30.54
N GLN A 48 29.94 45.13 -29.77
CA GLN A 48 29.25 46.30 -30.31
C GLN A 48 29.85 47.57 -29.71
N CYS A 49 30.09 48.58 -30.54
CA CYS A 49 30.62 49.87 -30.11
C CYS A 49 29.59 51.00 -30.23
N GLY A 50 29.77 52.03 -29.39
CA GLY A 50 29.00 53.27 -29.49
C GLY A 50 29.41 54.12 -30.71
N SER A 51 28.41 54.60 -31.46
CA SER A 51 28.60 55.36 -32.71
C SER A 51 29.49 56.61 -32.59
N ARG A 52 29.40 57.34 -31.46
CA ARG A 52 30.19 58.56 -31.20
C ARG A 52 31.63 58.31 -30.77
N HIS A 53 31.84 57.35 -29.88
CA HIS A 53 33.12 57.20 -29.15
C HIS A 53 33.95 56.02 -29.66
N GLN A 54 33.35 55.13 -30.45
CA GLN A 54 33.97 53.88 -30.93
C GLN A 54 34.53 53.04 -29.76
N ARG A 55 33.85 53.08 -28.62
CA ARG A 55 34.14 52.31 -27.40
C ARG A 55 33.14 51.18 -27.28
N VAL A 56 33.55 50.05 -26.71
CA VAL A 56 32.72 48.86 -26.54
C VAL A 56 31.56 49.17 -25.58
N THR A 57 30.33 48.97 -26.06
CA THR A 57 29.08 49.19 -25.32
C THR A 57 28.32 47.89 -25.07
N ALA A 58 28.53 46.85 -25.87
CA ALA A 58 27.98 45.53 -25.58
C ALA A 58 28.97 44.43 -25.94
N LEU A 59 29.00 43.39 -25.11
CA LEU A 59 29.72 42.14 -25.36
C LEU A 59 28.73 40.98 -25.22
N ASN A 60 28.45 40.30 -26.32
CA ASN A 60 27.59 39.12 -26.39
C ASN A 60 28.35 37.96 -27.02
N ILE A 61 28.80 37.05 -26.16
CA ILE A 61 29.43 35.78 -26.55
C ILE A 61 28.64 34.58 -26.01
N SER A 62 27.32 34.74 -25.93
CA SER A 62 26.40 33.70 -25.47
C SER A 62 26.26 32.55 -26.47
N ASN A 63 25.97 31.34 -25.98
CA ASN A 63 25.73 30.14 -26.80
C ASN A 63 26.90 29.76 -27.72
N MET A 64 28.13 30.03 -27.30
CA MET A 64 29.33 29.83 -28.11
C MET A 64 30.17 28.62 -27.66
N GLY A 65 29.70 27.81 -26.71
CA GLY A 65 30.43 26.65 -26.20
C GLY A 65 31.77 26.98 -25.55
N LEU A 66 31.91 28.19 -25.01
CA LEU A 66 33.17 28.71 -24.46
C LEU A 66 33.40 28.17 -23.05
N THR A 67 34.63 27.75 -22.76
CA THR A 67 35.08 27.37 -21.40
C THR A 67 36.19 28.30 -20.98
N GLY A 68 36.17 28.77 -19.73
CA GLY A 68 37.19 29.69 -19.22
C GLY A 68 36.75 30.44 -17.97
N THR A 69 37.47 31.51 -17.65
CA THR A 69 37.17 32.42 -16.53
C THR A 69 37.02 33.86 -17.03
N ILE A 70 36.41 34.73 -16.21
CA ILE A 70 36.38 36.19 -16.50
C ILE A 70 37.65 36.82 -15.92
N PRO A 71 38.50 37.49 -16.72
CA PRO A 71 39.67 38.17 -16.19
C PRO A 71 39.32 39.53 -15.55
N PRO A 72 40.13 39.99 -14.57
CA PRO A 72 40.04 41.33 -13.99
C PRO A 72 40.00 42.46 -15.04
N ASP A 73 40.78 42.34 -16.11
CA ASP A 73 40.90 43.34 -17.18
C ASP A 73 39.57 43.68 -17.86
N LEU A 74 38.58 42.77 -17.81
CA LEU A 74 37.26 43.03 -18.38
C LEU A 74 36.57 44.24 -17.71
N GLY A 75 36.93 44.55 -16.46
CA GLY A 75 36.50 45.75 -15.75
C GLY A 75 36.93 47.07 -16.40
N ASN A 76 37.91 47.05 -17.31
CA ASN A 76 38.39 48.25 -18.02
C ASN A 76 37.47 48.68 -19.19
N LEU A 77 36.45 47.89 -19.55
CA LEU A 77 35.46 48.24 -20.56
C LEU A 77 34.46 49.31 -20.03
N SER A 78 34.95 50.50 -19.71
CA SER A 78 34.22 51.54 -18.97
C SER A 78 32.94 52.06 -19.66
N PHE A 79 32.73 51.75 -20.94
CA PHE A 79 31.53 52.10 -21.71
C PHE A 79 30.50 50.96 -21.80
N LEU A 80 30.80 49.79 -21.23
CA LEU A 80 29.97 48.60 -21.33
C LEU A 80 28.60 48.82 -20.66
N VAL A 81 27.55 48.59 -21.44
CA VAL A 81 26.14 48.66 -21.05
C VAL A 81 25.53 47.26 -20.95
N SER A 82 26.00 46.31 -21.77
CA SER A 82 25.48 44.95 -21.80
C SER A 82 26.62 43.93 -21.82
N LEU A 83 26.59 42.99 -20.88
CA LEU A 83 27.45 41.80 -20.85
C LEU A 83 26.56 40.55 -20.89
N ASP A 84 26.68 39.76 -21.94
CA ASP A 84 25.91 38.52 -22.15
C ASP A 84 26.86 37.34 -22.42
N LEU A 85 27.03 36.49 -21.40
CA LEU A 85 27.86 35.29 -21.43
C LEU A 85 27.03 34.00 -21.29
N ARG A 86 25.70 34.08 -21.41
CA ARG A 86 24.81 32.94 -21.08
C ARG A 86 25.06 31.71 -21.95
N ASN A 87 24.73 30.54 -21.40
CA ASN A 87 24.80 29.24 -22.08
C ASN A 87 26.21 28.93 -22.62
N ASN A 88 27.18 28.92 -21.71
CA ASN A 88 28.57 28.56 -21.95
C ASN A 88 29.05 27.69 -20.77
N SER A 89 30.36 27.50 -20.62
CA SER A 89 30.99 26.80 -19.51
C SER A 89 32.02 27.68 -18.79
N PHE A 90 31.72 28.97 -18.62
CA PHE A 90 32.54 29.85 -17.79
C PHE A 90 32.45 29.43 -16.32
N HIS A 91 33.58 29.43 -15.61
CA HIS A 91 33.68 28.99 -14.21
C HIS A 91 34.52 29.95 -13.37
N GLY A 92 34.65 29.64 -12.08
CA GLY A 92 35.37 30.48 -11.11
C GLY A 92 34.51 31.60 -10.52
N ASN A 93 35.14 32.44 -9.70
CA ASN A 93 34.49 33.58 -9.06
C ASN A 93 34.44 34.80 -10.00
N LEU A 94 33.54 35.74 -9.73
CA LEU A 94 33.49 37.02 -10.45
C LEU A 94 34.55 37.99 -9.90
N PRO A 95 35.43 38.58 -10.74
CA PRO A 95 36.47 39.50 -10.30
C PRO A 95 35.91 40.85 -9.81
N GLU A 96 36.53 41.44 -8.79
CA GLU A 96 36.08 42.69 -8.16
C GLU A 96 36.16 43.90 -9.11
N GLU A 97 37.07 43.86 -10.08
CA GLU A 97 37.30 44.91 -11.06
C GLU A 97 36.08 45.14 -11.97
N LEU A 98 35.16 44.17 -12.09
CA LEU A 98 33.88 44.38 -12.79
C LEU A 98 33.04 45.49 -12.15
N SER A 99 33.26 45.82 -10.88
CA SER A 99 32.60 46.94 -10.20
C SER A 99 32.89 48.31 -10.82
N HIS A 100 33.91 48.43 -11.67
CA HIS A 100 34.23 49.65 -12.43
C HIS A 100 33.27 49.90 -13.61
N LEU A 101 32.45 48.92 -14.00
CA LEU A 101 31.51 49.02 -15.12
C LEU A 101 30.26 49.83 -14.77
N ARG A 102 30.42 51.12 -14.49
CA ARG A 102 29.37 52.02 -13.97
C ARG A 102 28.17 52.23 -14.90
N ARG A 103 28.26 51.85 -16.19
CA ARG A 103 27.19 52.02 -17.20
C ARG A 103 26.39 50.75 -17.45
N LEU A 104 26.74 49.65 -16.78
CA LEU A 104 26.18 48.34 -17.01
C LEU A 104 24.70 48.32 -16.63
N ARG A 105 23.86 47.89 -17.56
CA ARG A 105 22.41 47.71 -17.42
C ARG A 105 22.00 46.26 -17.45
N TYR A 106 22.66 45.47 -18.32
CA TYR A 106 22.40 44.06 -18.51
C TYR A 106 23.62 43.24 -18.11
N PHE A 107 23.46 42.37 -17.11
CA PHE A 107 24.49 41.43 -16.69
C PHE A 107 23.93 40.02 -16.73
N ARG A 108 24.25 39.26 -17.79
CA ARG A 108 23.66 37.95 -18.05
C ARG A 108 24.72 36.85 -18.05
N LEU A 109 24.68 35.99 -17.04
CA LEU A 109 25.58 34.86 -16.83
C LEU A 109 24.85 33.49 -16.79
N THR A 110 23.55 33.46 -17.07
CA THR A 110 22.71 32.26 -16.93
C THR A 110 23.28 31.03 -17.62
N SER A 111 23.14 29.84 -17.02
CA SER A 111 23.62 28.57 -17.60
C SER A 111 25.14 28.56 -17.84
N ASN A 112 25.91 28.61 -16.76
CA ASN A 112 27.37 28.50 -16.75
C ASN A 112 27.79 27.68 -15.50
N ASN A 113 29.09 27.67 -15.20
CA ASN A 113 29.71 26.97 -14.08
C ASN A 113 30.35 27.94 -13.07
N PHE A 114 29.88 29.19 -12.98
CA PHE A 114 30.39 30.17 -11.99
C PHE A 114 30.16 29.68 -10.57
N ASN A 115 31.08 29.95 -9.66
CA ASN A 115 30.98 29.53 -8.26
C ASN A 115 31.40 30.67 -7.30
N GLY A 116 31.47 30.36 -6.00
CA GLY A 116 31.72 31.34 -4.94
C GLY A 116 30.46 32.11 -4.55
N GLU A 117 30.63 33.18 -3.78
CA GLU A 117 29.53 34.02 -3.31
C GLU A 117 29.11 35.06 -4.37
N ILE A 118 27.84 35.49 -4.31
CA ILE A 118 27.39 36.66 -5.10
C ILE A 118 28.09 37.91 -4.53
N PRO A 119 28.90 38.63 -5.31
CA PRO A 119 29.67 39.73 -4.76
C PRO A 119 28.84 40.93 -4.31
N MET A 120 29.23 41.54 -3.18
CA MET A 120 28.56 42.73 -2.64
C MET A 120 28.61 43.95 -3.58
N TRP A 121 29.58 44.01 -4.50
CA TRP A 121 29.75 45.14 -5.40
C TRP A 121 28.66 45.25 -6.48
N PHE A 122 27.77 44.26 -6.64
CA PHE A 122 26.58 44.43 -7.49
C PHE A 122 25.74 45.65 -7.08
N GLY A 123 25.72 45.99 -5.78
CA GLY A 123 25.09 47.19 -5.24
C GLY A 123 25.75 48.51 -5.64
N ARG A 124 26.90 48.49 -6.33
CA ARG A 124 27.63 49.68 -6.78
C ARG A 124 27.32 50.06 -8.24
N PHE A 125 26.45 49.32 -8.93
CA PHE A 125 26.07 49.63 -10.31
C PHE A 125 24.85 50.57 -10.35
N PRO A 126 25.03 51.85 -10.70
CA PRO A 126 23.97 52.84 -10.65
C PRO A 126 22.92 52.68 -11.76
N GLU A 127 23.27 51.97 -12.84
CA GLU A 127 22.44 51.78 -14.02
C GLU A 127 21.90 50.34 -14.16
N LEU A 128 22.19 49.43 -13.22
CA LEU A 128 21.83 48.03 -13.39
C LEU A 128 20.30 47.83 -13.37
N GLN A 129 19.77 47.22 -14.43
CA GLN A 129 18.35 46.95 -14.63
C GLN A 129 18.05 45.46 -14.64
N PHE A 130 18.93 44.66 -15.25
CA PHE A 130 18.72 43.24 -15.44
C PHE A 130 19.92 42.43 -14.96
N LEU A 131 19.70 41.60 -13.95
CA LEU A 131 20.71 40.74 -13.37
C LEU A 131 20.28 39.27 -13.50
N PHE A 132 20.96 38.52 -14.37
CA PHE A 132 20.67 37.11 -14.58
C PHE A 132 21.86 36.22 -14.20
N LEU A 133 21.78 35.60 -13.02
CA LEU A 133 22.80 34.72 -12.45
C LEU A 133 22.35 33.25 -12.35
N GLY A 134 21.15 32.93 -12.83
CA GLY A 134 20.56 31.61 -12.63
C GLY A 134 21.32 30.45 -13.28
N ARG A 135 21.09 29.22 -12.81
CA ARG A 135 21.71 27.99 -13.32
C ARG A 135 23.24 28.06 -13.34
N ASN A 136 23.80 28.27 -12.15
CA ASN A 136 25.23 28.36 -11.87
C ASN A 136 25.53 27.62 -10.54
N GLY A 137 26.76 27.77 -10.05
CA GLY A 137 27.23 27.26 -8.76
C GLY A 137 27.39 28.33 -7.67
N PHE A 138 26.66 29.46 -7.74
CA PHE A 138 26.77 30.50 -6.70
C PHE A 138 26.26 29.95 -5.36
N SER A 139 26.97 30.28 -4.28
CA SER A 139 26.74 29.78 -2.92
C SER A 139 26.76 30.91 -1.89
N GLY A 140 26.54 30.60 -0.61
CA GLY A 140 26.49 31.59 0.46
C GLY A 140 25.22 32.44 0.41
N PHE A 141 25.28 33.63 1.01
CA PHE A 141 24.10 34.48 1.23
C PHE A 141 23.84 35.45 0.07
N ILE A 142 22.58 35.83 -0.11
CA ILE A 142 22.23 36.97 -0.98
C ILE A 142 22.75 38.26 -0.31
N PRO A 143 23.65 39.03 -0.94
CA PRO A 143 24.25 40.21 -0.31
C PRO A 143 23.21 41.34 -0.16
N PRO A 144 23.00 41.89 1.04
CA PRO A 144 22.03 42.98 1.24
C PRO A 144 22.35 44.23 0.42
N SER A 145 23.61 44.44 0.02
CA SER A 145 24.02 45.58 -0.80
C SER A 145 23.37 45.60 -2.19
N ILE A 146 22.88 44.46 -2.69
CA ILE A 146 22.18 44.39 -3.99
C ILE A 146 20.97 45.34 -4.05
N SER A 147 20.37 45.66 -2.89
CA SER A 147 19.27 46.61 -2.78
C SER A 147 19.64 48.05 -3.12
N ASN A 148 20.93 48.37 -3.22
CA ASN A 148 21.40 49.72 -3.59
C ASN A 148 21.29 49.98 -5.09
N SER A 149 21.13 48.95 -5.91
CA SER A 149 20.92 49.07 -7.35
C SER A 149 19.45 49.40 -7.63
N SER A 150 19.04 50.62 -7.31
CA SER A 150 17.63 51.06 -7.27
C SER A 150 16.90 51.08 -8.62
N LYS A 151 17.60 50.77 -9.73
CA LYS A 151 17.02 50.66 -11.08
C LYS A 151 16.75 49.22 -11.50
N LEU A 152 16.96 48.25 -10.61
CA LEU A 152 16.85 46.83 -10.95
C LEU A 152 15.38 46.42 -11.16
N GLU A 153 15.07 46.03 -12.39
CA GLU A 153 13.74 45.65 -12.89
C GLU A 153 13.55 44.12 -12.83
N THR A 154 14.58 43.36 -13.21
CA THR A 154 14.54 41.89 -13.20
C THR A 154 15.77 41.30 -12.52
N MET A 155 15.53 40.37 -11.60
CA MET A 155 16.57 39.58 -10.96
C MET A 155 16.25 38.09 -11.05
N THR A 156 17.18 37.30 -11.61
CA THR A 156 17.14 35.83 -11.48
C THR A 156 18.39 35.30 -10.81
N LEU A 157 18.14 34.55 -9.74
CA LEU A 157 19.09 33.81 -8.92
C LEU A 157 18.75 32.31 -8.91
N ALA A 158 17.78 31.89 -9.73
CA ALA A 158 17.23 30.53 -9.69
C ALA A 158 18.28 29.46 -10.04
N GLU A 159 18.13 28.24 -9.53
CA GLU A 159 19.06 27.12 -9.77
C GLU A 159 20.51 27.47 -9.38
N ASN A 160 20.72 27.77 -8.10
CA ASN A 160 22.03 27.96 -7.49
C ASN A 160 22.07 27.25 -6.12
N PHE A 161 23.14 27.46 -5.35
CA PHE A 161 23.34 26.92 -4.00
C PHE A 161 23.22 28.02 -2.92
N LEU A 162 22.39 29.04 -3.14
CA LEU A 162 22.24 30.16 -2.21
C LEU A 162 21.53 29.72 -0.93
N GLU A 163 21.98 30.22 0.21
CA GLU A 163 21.48 29.85 1.53
C GLU A 163 21.14 31.07 2.40
N GLY A 164 20.58 30.79 3.58
CA GLY A 164 20.14 31.80 4.53
C GLY A 164 18.85 32.50 4.13
N ASN A 165 18.56 33.62 4.81
CA ASN A 165 17.33 34.37 4.61
C ASN A 165 17.50 35.37 3.45
N ILE A 166 16.40 35.66 2.77
CA ILE A 166 16.34 36.82 1.88
C ILE A 166 16.50 38.11 2.73
N PRO A 167 17.41 39.04 2.38
CA PRO A 167 17.59 40.28 3.14
C PRO A 167 16.38 41.21 3.09
N GLU A 168 15.92 41.70 4.25
CA GLU A 168 14.84 42.71 4.36
C GLU A 168 15.12 43.98 3.53
N LYS A 169 16.39 44.35 3.34
CA LYS A 169 16.76 45.53 2.53
C LYS A 169 16.34 45.42 1.06
N MET A 170 16.13 44.21 0.53
CA MET A 170 15.69 44.03 -0.86
C MET A 170 14.32 44.67 -1.15
N GLY A 171 13.49 44.94 -0.13
CA GLY A 171 12.28 45.75 -0.28
C GLY A 171 12.50 47.21 -0.72
N ASN A 172 13.75 47.68 -0.80
CA ASN A 172 14.10 49.00 -1.35
C ASN A 172 14.15 49.02 -2.89
N LEU A 173 14.07 47.87 -3.55
CA LEU A 173 14.09 47.77 -5.02
C LEU A 173 12.70 48.08 -5.60
N THR A 174 12.17 49.28 -5.36
CA THR A 174 10.76 49.61 -5.63
C THR A 174 10.34 49.56 -7.11
N VAL A 175 11.30 49.45 -8.03
CA VAL A 175 11.06 49.27 -9.48
C VAL A 175 11.17 47.81 -9.93
N LEU A 176 11.43 46.87 -9.02
CA LEU A 176 11.55 45.46 -9.35
C LEU A 176 10.20 44.91 -9.83
N GLU A 177 10.21 44.34 -11.03
CA GLU A 177 9.06 43.74 -11.69
C GLU A 177 9.10 42.22 -11.56
N GLU A 178 10.28 41.61 -11.64
CA GLU A 178 10.41 40.16 -11.64
C GLU A 178 11.54 39.67 -10.74
N LEU A 179 11.21 38.73 -9.85
CA LEU A 179 12.18 38.05 -8.98
C LEU A 179 12.02 36.53 -9.09
N TYR A 180 13.06 35.88 -9.61
CA TYR A 180 13.16 34.41 -9.63
C TYR A 180 14.31 33.96 -8.75
N SER A 181 14.01 33.22 -7.69
CA SER A 181 15.00 32.67 -6.75
C SER A 181 14.74 31.19 -6.46
N SER A 182 14.01 30.51 -7.34
CA SER A 182 13.64 29.11 -7.18
C SER A 182 14.84 28.16 -7.23
N ARG A 183 14.69 26.96 -6.65
CA ARG A 183 15.73 25.91 -6.60
C ARG A 183 17.05 26.43 -5.97
N ASN A 184 16.95 26.84 -4.72
CA ASN A 184 18.07 27.22 -3.85
C ASN A 184 17.89 26.57 -2.46
N TYR A 185 18.71 26.95 -1.48
CA TYR A 185 18.60 26.54 -0.08
C TYR A 185 18.14 27.69 0.84
N LEU A 186 17.37 28.64 0.30
CA LEU A 186 16.90 29.79 1.06
C LEU A 186 15.91 29.37 2.15
N VAL A 187 16.00 30.00 3.31
CA VAL A 187 15.26 29.64 4.53
C VAL A 187 14.55 30.87 5.14
N GLY A 188 13.74 30.63 6.16
CA GLY A 188 13.08 31.67 6.96
C GLY A 188 11.76 32.15 6.37
N PRO A 189 11.16 33.22 6.91
CA PRO A 189 9.93 33.79 6.38
C PRO A 189 10.21 34.58 5.08
N ILE A 190 9.20 34.70 4.22
CA ILE A 190 9.25 35.66 3.11
C ILE A 190 9.28 37.09 3.73
N PRO A 191 10.25 37.96 3.37
CA PRO A 191 10.42 39.26 4.01
C PRO A 191 9.18 40.14 3.92
N LEU A 192 8.83 40.81 5.03
CA LEU A 192 7.69 41.75 5.04
C LEU A 192 7.94 42.95 4.14
N SER A 193 9.21 43.33 3.95
CA SER A 193 9.57 44.43 3.06
C SER A 193 9.23 44.15 1.59
N PHE A 194 9.09 42.89 1.16
CA PHE A 194 8.70 42.55 -0.21
C PHE A 194 7.31 43.09 -0.54
N CYS A 195 6.44 43.23 0.47
CA CYS A 195 5.11 43.79 0.32
C CYS A 195 5.09 45.29 -0.03
N LYS A 196 6.27 45.95 -0.14
CA LYS A 196 6.44 47.32 -0.63
C LYS A 196 6.78 47.41 -2.12
N LEU A 197 7.08 46.28 -2.76
CA LEU A 197 7.51 46.21 -4.16
C LEU A 197 6.29 46.36 -5.10
N SER A 198 5.71 47.56 -5.18
CA SER A 198 4.45 47.79 -5.87
C SER A 198 4.46 47.52 -7.38
N GLN A 199 5.65 47.44 -8.00
CA GLN A 199 5.80 47.10 -9.42
C GLN A 199 5.97 45.60 -9.68
N LEU A 200 6.06 44.77 -8.63
CA LEU A 200 6.33 43.35 -8.77
C LEU A 200 5.16 42.63 -9.47
N GLN A 201 5.49 42.00 -10.58
CA GLN A 201 4.62 41.22 -11.47
C GLN A 201 4.81 39.72 -11.28
N VAL A 202 6.03 39.26 -11.03
CA VAL A 202 6.33 37.84 -10.81
C VAL A 202 7.22 37.65 -9.58
N LEU A 203 6.79 36.76 -8.70
CA LEU A 203 7.58 36.28 -7.56
C LEU A 203 7.64 34.75 -7.59
N ASP A 204 8.82 34.22 -7.94
CA ASP A 204 9.09 32.78 -7.91
C ASP A 204 10.15 32.44 -6.87
N LEU A 205 9.71 31.77 -5.81
CA LEU A 205 10.52 31.29 -4.69
C LEU A 205 10.44 29.76 -4.53
N ALA A 206 9.98 29.03 -5.56
CA ALA A 206 9.73 27.60 -5.50
C ALA A 206 10.99 26.78 -5.17
N PHE A 207 10.84 25.57 -4.64
CA PHE A 207 11.96 24.66 -4.32
C PHE A 207 13.01 25.31 -3.40
N ASN A 208 12.55 25.79 -2.24
CA ASN A 208 13.37 26.37 -1.17
C ASN A 208 12.88 25.82 0.19
N ARG A 209 13.16 26.52 1.29
CA ARG A 209 12.75 26.16 2.66
C ARG A 209 12.07 27.34 3.38
N PHE A 210 11.27 28.12 2.66
CA PHE A 210 10.51 29.23 3.26
C PHE A 210 9.41 28.71 4.20
N SER A 211 9.14 29.44 5.29
CA SER A 211 8.29 28.97 6.40
C SER A 211 6.88 29.57 6.48
N THR A 212 6.66 30.79 5.97
CA THR A 212 5.38 31.52 6.13
C THR A 212 5.12 32.52 5.01
N ILE A 213 3.84 32.73 4.67
CA ILE A 213 3.37 33.78 3.76
C ILE A 213 2.90 35.00 4.57
N PRO A 214 3.49 36.20 4.38
CA PRO A 214 3.02 37.41 5.04
C PRO A 214 1.66 37.85 4.47
N ARG A 215 0.72 38.25 5.33
CA ARG A 215 -0.62 38.73 4.91
C ARG A 215 -0.53 40.01 4.06
N GLU A 216 0.47 40.84 4.33
CA GLU A 216 0.75 42.08 3.60
C GLU A 216 1.11 41.82 2.13
N MET A 217 1.37 40.56 1.74
CA MET A 217 1.56 40.17 0.34
C MET A 217 0.36 40.57 -0.54
N GLY A 218 -0.85 40.67 0.02
CA GLY A 218 -2.03 41.20 -0.67
C GLY A 218 -1.91 42.66 -1.15
N ASN A 219 -0.85 43.39 -0.78
CA ASN A 219 -0.57 44.74 -1.24
C ASN A 219 0.07 44.79 -2.65
N LEU A 220 0.53 43.66 -3.18
CA LEU A 220 1.23 43.57 -4.47
C LEU A 220 0.25 43.54 -5.65
N GLN A 221 -0.45 44.65 -5.87
CA GLN A 221 -1.59 44.73 -6.81
C GLN A 221 -1.25 44.42 -8.29
N ASN A 222 0.02 44.51 -8.68
CA ASN A 222 0.49 44.20 -10.04
C ASN A 222 0.94 42.74 -10.21
N LEU A 223 0.86 41.91 -9.17
CA LEU A 223 1.35 40.54 -9.21
C LEU A 223 0.46 39.68 -10.13
N HIS A 224 1.06 39.13 -11.18
CA HIS A 224 0.45 38.19 -12.12
C HIS A 224 0.85 36.74 -11.81
N GLY A 225 2.09 36.50 -11.39
CA GLY A 225 2.59 35.16 -11.06
C GLY A 225 3.13 35.08 -9.63
N LEU A 226 2.60 34.15 -8.84
CA LEU A 226 3.09 33.84 -7.49
C LEU A 226 3.38 32.34 -7.34
N ASN A 227 4.66 31.99 -7.29
CA ASN A 227 5.12 30.62 -7.17
C ASN A 227 5.90 30.38 -5.87
N LEU A 228 5.30 29.60 -4.97
CA LEU A 228 5.87 29.20 -3.68
C LEU A 228 5.89 27.67 -3.51
N GLU A 229 5.80 26.89 -4.59
CA GLU A 229 5.76 25.43 -4.50
C GLU A 229 7.02 24.84 -3.87
N TRP A 230 6.91 23.63 -3.32
CA TRP A 230 8.06 22.88 -2.78
C TRP A 230 8.84 23.69 -1.73
N ASN A 231 8.13 24.15 -0.71
CA ASN A 231 8.70 24.88 0.43
C ASN A 231 8.25 24.23 1.76
N GLN A 232 8.56 24.87 2.89
CA GLN A 232 8.16 24.43 4.23
C GLN A 232 7.09 25.36 4.81
N ILE A 233 6.25 25.95 3.95
CA ILE A 233 5.30 26.98 4.38
C ILE A 233 4.23 26.33 5.25
N THR A 234 4.04 26.88 6.44
CA THR A 234 3.05 26.45 7.43
C THR A 234 1.96 27.51 7.61
N GLY A 235 0.92 27.16 8.39
CA GLY A 235 -0.21 28.06 8.67
C GLY A 235 -1.23 28.06 7.54
N SER A 236 -2.19 28.99 7.61
CA SER A 236 -3.24 29.14 6.61
C SER A 236 -2.85 30.07 5.47
N ILE A 237 -3.43 29.85 4.30
CA ILE A 237 -3.38 30.82 3.20
C ILE A 237 -4.01 32.13 3.69
N PRO A 238 -3.29 33.28 3.66
CA PRO A 238 -3.87 34.56 4.05
C PRO A 238 -5.03 34.97 3.13
N ARG A 239 -6.14 35.44 3.71
CA ARG A 239 -7.31 35.93 2.94
C ARG A 239 -6.96 37.11 2.04
N GLU A 240 -5.96 37.90 2.43
CA GLU A 240 -5.47 39.07 1.71
C GLU A 240 -4.89 38.70 0.33
N ILE A 241 -4.54 37.42 0.08
CA ILE A 241 -4.21 36.92 -1.27
C ILE A 241 -5.37 37.17 -2.25
N GLY A 242 -6.62 37.18 -1.78
CA GLY A 242 -7.79 37.54 -2.59
C GLY A 242 -7.80 38.99 -3.10
N ASN A 243 -6.91 39.86 -2.62
CA ASN A 243 -6.76 41.23 -3.13
C ASN A 243 -5.89 41.32 -4.38
N LEU A 244 -5.22 40.24 -4.80
CA LEU A 244 -4.30 40.21 -5.95
C LEU A 244 -5.06 40.00 -7.26
N THR A 245 -5.92 40.95 -7.64
CA THR A 245 -6.90 40.75 -8.74
C THR A 245 -6.29 40.58 -10.13
N MET A 246 -5.01 40.92 -10.30
CA MET A 246 -4.21 40.72 -11.52
C MET A 246 -3.61 39.32 -11.65
N LEU A 247 -3.72 38.48 -10.61
CA LEU A 247 -3.06 37.18 -10.56
C LEU A 247 -3.63 36.21 -11.61
N THR A 248 -2.75 35.66 -12.44
CA THR A 248 -3.04 34.64 -13.45
C THR A 248 -2.56 33.26 -13.02
N GLU A 249 -1.47 33.19 -12.23
CA GLU A 249 -0.83 31.97 -11.79
C GLU A 249 -0.59 31.97 -10.27
N LEU A 250 -1.14 30.98 -9.58
CA LEU A 250 -0.96 30.77 -8.15
C LEU A 250 -0.54 29.34 -7.85
N TYR A 251 0.69 29.18 -7.38
CA TYR A 251 1.33 27.88 -7.21
C TYR A 251 1.86 27.69 -5.79
N PHE A 252 1.12 26.98 -4.93
CA PHE A 252 1.50 26.66 -3.54
C PHE A 252 1.61 25.14 -3.28
N ALA A 253 1.73 24.33 -4.33
CA ALA A 253 1.90 22.88 -4.23
C ALA A 253 3.02 22.46 -3.27
N ASN A 254 2.84 21.32 -2.61
CA ASN A 254 3.85 20.66 -1.80
C ASN A 254 4.45 21.57 -0.70
N ASN A 255 3.59 21.96 0.23
CA ASN A 255 3.91 22.74 1.43
C ASN A 255 3.25 22.08 2.65
N SER A 256 3.29 22.74 3.81
CA SER A 256 2.60 22.32 5.04
C SER A 256 1.44 23.26 5.38
N LEU A 257 0.76 23.80 4.38
CA LEU A 257 -0.38 24.70 4.56
C LEU A 257 -1.55 23.96 5.20
N ILE A 258 -2.27 24.62 6.11
CA ILE A 258 -3.42 24.08 6.84
C ILE A 258 -4.60 25.05 6.78
N GLY A 259 -5.76 24.63 7.30
CA GLY A 259 -6.96 25.46 7.33
C GLY A 259 -7.66 25.56 5.97
N PRO A 260 -8.70 26.39 5.86
CA PRO A 260 -9.52 26.46 4.66
C PRO A 260 -8.87 27.30 3.56
N ILE A 261 -9.25 27.01 2.31
CA ILE A 261 -9.01 27.93 1.19
C ILE A 261 -9.87 29.19 1.44
N PRO A 262 -9.28 30.40 1.49
CA PRO A 262 -10.04 31.62 1.77
C PRO A 262 -11.09 31.91 0.70
N ARG A 263 -12.30 32.32 1.12
CA ARG A 263 -13.39 32.66 0.20
C ARG A 263 -13.06 33.85 -0.69
N GLU A 264 -12.19 34.75 -0.20
CA GLU A 264 -11.72 35.94 -0.89
C GLU A 264 -10.93 35.59 -2.17
N MET A 265 -10.41 34.36 -2.30
CA MET A 265 -9.82 33.88 -3.56
C MET A 265 -10.82 33.83 -4.72
N GLY A 266 -12.13 33.90 -4.45
CA GLY A 266 -13.16 34.09 -5.47
C GLY A 266 -13.14 35.46 -6.16
N ASN A 267 -12.27 36.38 -5.76
CA ASN A 267 -12.07 37.69 -6.40
C ASN A 267 -10.95 37.70 -7.45
N LEU A 268 -10.24 36.58 -7.64
CA LEU A 268 -9.11 36.47 -8.56
C LEU A 268 -9.57 36.22 -10.00
N TYR A 269 -10.29 37.19 -10.58
CA TYR A 269 -11.01 37.01 -11.86
C TYR A 269 -10.10 36.72 -13.08
N GLN A 270 -8.81 37.02 -13.01
CA GLN A 270 -7.82 36.73 -14.05
C GLN A 270 -7.12 35.37 -13.88
N LEU A 271 -7.41 34.64 -12.79
CA LEU A 271 -6.69 33.42 -12.45
C LEU A 271 -6.95 32.33 -13.50
N GLU A 272 -5.88 31.87 -14.14
CA GLU A 272 -5.91 30.79 -15.13
C GLU A 272 -5.48 29.45 -14.50
N ASN A 273 -4.50 29.50 -13.57
CA ASN A 273 -3.90 28.32 -12.97
C ASN A 273 -3.91 28.40 -11.43
N LEU A 274 -4.55 27.42 -10.80
CA LEU A 274 -4.57 27.25 -9.34
C LEU A 274 -3.97 25.90 -8.96
N GLN A 275 -2.77 25.90 -8.36
CA GLN A 275 -2.10 24.68 -7.87
C GLN A 275 -1.92 24.75 -6.36
N LEU A 276 -2.73 24.00 -5.62
CA LEU A 276 -2.57 23.80 -4.17
C LEU A 276 -2.37 22.32 -3.74
N PRO A 277 -1.89 21.38 -4.58
CA PRO A 277 -1.86 19.98 -4.18
C PRO A 277 -0.80 19.69 -3.11
N TYR A 278 -0.90 18.53 -2.46
CA TYR A 278 0.07 18.09 -1.44
C TYR A 278 0.21 19.08 -0.28
N ASN A 279 -0.90 19.38 0.39
CA ASN A 279 -0.96 20.23 1.57
C ASN A 279 -1.93 19.61 2.61
N GLY A 280 -2.13 20.30 3.73
CA GLY A 280 -3.09 19.94 4.78
C GLY A 280 -4.37 20.78 4.75
N LEU A 281 -4.75 21.35 3.59
CA LEU A 281 -5.92 22.24 3.47
C LEU A 281 -7.20 21.47 3.78
N ASN A 282 -8.13 22.11 4.48
CA ASN A 282 -9.38 21.50 4.94
C ASN A 282 -10.61 22.38 4.63
N GLY A 283 -11.78 21.99 5.10
CA GLY A 283 -13.02 22.72 4.81
C GLY A 283 -13.47 22.56 3.35
N SER A 284 -14.43 23.36 2.91
CA SER A 284 -14.97 23.30 1.55
C SER A 284 -14.20 24.18 0.56
N ILE A 285 -14.15 23.75 -0.71
CA ILE A 285 -13.69 24.62 -1.80
C ILE A 285 -14.68 25.79 -1.93
N PRO A 286 -14.24 27.06 -1.77
CA PRO A 286 -15.14 28.21 -1.86
C PRO A 286 -15.88 28.28 -3.20
N PRO A 287 -17.23 28.46 -3.20
CA PRO A 287 -18.01 28.54 -4.44
C PRO A 287 -17.56 29.64 -5.41
N GLY A 288 -16.93 30.70 -4.90
CA GLY A 288 -16.38 31.79 -5.72
C GLY A 288 -15.27 31.34 -6.67
N ILE A 289 -14.48 30.31 -6.31
CA ILE A 289 -13.44 29.75 -7.19
C ILE A 289 -14.06 29.17 -8.45
N PHE A 290 -15.21 28.51 -8.31
CA PHE A 290 -15.97 27.96 -9.42
C PHE A 290 -16.70 29.02 -10.25
N ASN A 291 -16.50 30.31 -9.98
CA ASN A 291 -17.03 31.42 -10.77
C ASN A 291 -15.92 32.19 -11.53
N LEU A 292 -14.66 31.74 -11.44
CA LEU A 292 -13.53 32.37 -12.10
C LEU A 292 -13.44 31.88 -13.55
N SER A 293 -14.12 32.57 -14.46
CA SER A 293 -14.28 32.16 -15.87
C SER A 293 -12.98 32.08 -16.68
N ALA A 294 -11.89 32.64 -16.18
CA ALA A 294 -10.55 32.53 -16.75
C ALA A 294 -9.85 31.19 -16.43
N LEU A 295 -10.29 30.45 -15.39
CA LEU A 295 -9.62 29.24 -14.94
C LEU A 295 -9.57 28.18 -16.05
N ARG A 296 -8.37 27.64 -16.22
CA ARG A 296 -8.06 26.53 -17.12
C ARG A 296 -7.68 25.28 -16.33
N ASN A 297 -6.90 25.45 -15.27
CA ASN A 297 -6.35 24.32 -14.51
C ASN A 297 -6.60 24.51 -13.01
N ILE A 298 -7.27 23.54 -12.40
CA ILE A 298 -7.53 23.48 -10.96
C ILE A 298 -6.93 22.19 -10.43
N HIS A 299 -5.90 22.30 -9.59
CA HIS A 299 -5.25 21.17 -8.95
C HIS A 299 -5.28 21.36 -7.43
N LEU A 300 -6.11 20.56 -6.77
CA LEU A 300 -6.30 20.60 -5.32
C LEU A 300 -6.09 19.21 -4.69
N ALA A 301 -5.48 18.29 -5.44
CA ALA A 301 -5.27 16.91 -5.03
C ALA A 301 -4.42 16.78 -3.75
N PHE A 302 -4.51 15.65 -3.04
CA PHE A 302 -3.72 15.36 -1.85
C PHE A 302 -3.88 16.44 -0.75
N ASN A 303 -5.14 16.67 -0.35
CA ASN A 303 -5.52 17.57 0.74
C ASN A 303 -6.60 16.91 1.62
N ARG A 304 -7.23 17.67 2.52
CA ARG A 304 -8.34 17.24 3.38
C ARG A 304 -9.62 18.04 3.07
N LEU A 305 -9.78 18.48 1.82
CA LEU A 305 -10.92 19.29 1.38
C LEU A 305 -12.20 18.46 1.43
N SER A 306 -13.33 19.10 1.71
CA SER A 306 -14.63 18.46 1.96
C SER A 306 -15.76 19.27 1.32
N GLY A 307 -17.00 18.84 1.52
CA GLY A 307 -18.15 19.45 0.85
C GLY A 307 -18.30 18.97 -0.59
N ASN A 308 -19.11 19.68 -1.37
CA ASN A 308 -19.60 19.19 -2.67
C ASN A 308 -19.19 20.14 -3.80
N LEU A 309 -19.11 19.60 -5.03
CA LEU A 309 -18.98 20.42 -6.23
C LEU A 309 -20.30 21.17 -6.51
N PRO A 310 -20.26 22.45 -6.93
CA PRO A 310 -21.47 23.18 -7.29
C PRO A 310 -22.21 22.53 -8.46
N ARG A 311 -23.54 22.49 -8.38
CA ARG A 311 -24.39 21.88 -9.41
C ARG A 311 -24.25 22.54 -10.78
N ASP A 312 -23.89 23.81 -10.82
CA ASP A 312 -23.76 24.65 -12.02
C ASP A 312 -22.30 24.95 -12.40
N LEU A 313 -21.34 24.21 -11.84
CA LEU A 313 -19.90 24.34 -12.08
C LEU A 313 -19.55 24.57 -13.55
N GLY A 314 -20.03 23.70 -14.45
CA GLY A 314 -19.56 23.77 -15.84
C GLY A 314 -20.13 24.93 -16.64
N TYR A 315 -21.22 25.58 -16.20
CA TYR A 315 -21.68 26.82 -16.83
C TYR A 315 -20.78 28.01 -16.51
N ARG A 316 -20.07 27.95 -15.38
CA ARG A 316 -19.26 29.05 -14.86
C ARG A 316 -17.79 28.95 -15.24
N LEU A 317 -17.31 27.76 -15.63
CA LEU A 317 -15.93 27.50 -16.04
C LEU A 317 -15.82 26.97 -17.48
N PRO A 318 -16.16 27.78 -18.51
CA PRO A 318 -16.19 27.33 -19.90
C PRO A 318 -14.81 27.01 -20.49
N LYS A 319 -13.73 27.54 -19.90
CA LYS A 319 -12.33 27.36 -20.35
C LYS A 319 -11.58 26.25 -19.60
N LEU A 320 -12.25 25.53 -18.70
CA LEU A 320 -11.61 24.51 -17.87
C LEU A 320 -11.09 23.36 -18.74
N LEU A 321 -9.79 23.09 -18.60
CA LEU A 321 -9.06 22.01 -19.28
C LEU A 321 -8.78 20.86 -18.31
N VAL A 322 -8.42 21.18 -17.06
CA VAL A 322 -7.96 20.19 -16.07
C VAL A 322 -8.64 20.44 -14.73
N LEU A 323 -9.23 19.39 -14.17
CA LEU A 323 -9.77 19.38 -12.82
C LEU A 323 -9.24 18.16 -12.04
N HIS A 324 -8.27 18.40 -11.16
CA HIS A 324 -7.63 17.39 -10.34
C HIS A 324 -7.96 17.57 -8.86
N LEU A 325 -8.75 16.64 -8.32
CA LEU A 325 -9.26 16.66 -6.95
C LEU A 325 -8.95 15.37 -6.18
N ILE A 326 -8.05 14.52 -6.70
CA ILE A 326 -7.65 13.22 -6.13
C ILE A 326 -7.30 13.33 -4.63
N TRP A 327 -7.57 12.29 -3.84
CA TRP A 327 -7.13 12.21 -2.44
C TRP A 327 -7.61 13.41 -1.61
N ASN A 328 -8.93 13.52 -1.50
CA ASN A 328 -9.60 14.50 -0.65
C ASN A 328 -10.79 13.82 0.06
N ASN A 329 -11.62 14.61 0.71
CA ASN A 329 -12.80 14.18 1.44
C ASN A 329 -14.07 14.83 0.87
N LEU A 330 -14.06 15.16 -0.43
CA LEU A 330 -15.17 15.76 -1.18
C LEU A 330 -16.27 14.72 -1.38
N GLY A 331 -17.53 15.16 -1.39
CA GLY A 331 -18.65 14.25 -1.60
C GLY A 331 -19.79 14.87 -2.37
N GLY A 332 -20.98 14.28 -2.17
CA GLY A 332 -22.17 14.62 -2.95
C GLY A 332 -22.10 14.07 -4.38
N VAL A 333 -23.09 14.44 -5.18
CA VAL A 333 -23.25 13.95 -6.55
C VAL A 333 -22.34 14.72 -7.50
N ILE A 334 -21.64 14.02 -8.39
CA ILE A 334 -20.87 14.64 -9.48
C ILE A 334 -21.83 15.41 -10.39
N PRO A 335 -21.66 16.73 -10.58
CA PRO A 335 -22.64 17.57 -11.24
C PRO A 335 -22.68 17.32 -12.77
N VAL A 336 -23.86 17.07 -13.32
CA VAL A 336 -24.09 16.90 -14.77
C VAL A 336 -23.72 18.14 -15.59
N SER A 337 -23.66 19.32 -14.97
CA SER A 337 -23.21 20.55 -15.66
C SER A 337 -21.75 20.51 -16.08
N ILE A 338 -20.94 19.56 -15.58
CA ILE A 338 -19.54 19.39 -16.01
C ILE A 338 -19.38 19.28 -17.53
N THR A 339 -20.45 18.88 -18.23
CA THR A 339 -20.54 18.87 -19.70
C THR A 339 -20.39 20.20 -20.39
N ASN A 340 -20.67 21.28 -19.68
CA ASN A 340 -20.53 22.63 -20.19
C ASN A 340 -19.07 23.10 -20.18
N CYS A 341 -18.16 22.37 -19.50
CA CYS A 341 -16.71 22.47 -19.70
C CYS A 341 -16.32 21.72 -20.99
N SER A 342 -16.69 22.26 -22.14
CA SER A 342 -16.51 21.58 -23.45
C SER A 342 -15.05 21.33 -23.83
N GLN A 343 -14.11 22.08 -23.23
CA GLN A 343 -12.67 21.94 -23.42
C GLN A 343 -12.00 21.01 -22.40
N LEU A 344 -12.75 20.39 -21.49
CA LEU A 344 -12.20 19.53 -20.45
C LEU A 344 -11.43 18.37 -21.08
N ARG A 345 -10.16 18.23 -20.68
CA ARG A 345 -9.21 17.21 -21.14
C ARG A 345 -8.96 16.15 -20.09
N GLU A 346 -8.90 16.56 -18.83
CA GLU A 346 -8.52 15.68 -17.71
C GLU A 346 -9.46 15.94 -16.54
N LEU A 347 -10.10 14.86 -16.07
CA LEU A 347 -10.98 14.87 -14.91
C LEU A 347 -10.55 13.78 -13.94
N GLU A 348 -10.02 14.19 -12.79
CA GLU A 348 -9.53 13.28 -11.77
C GLU A 348 -10.22 13.56 -10.43
N LEU A 349 -11.05 12.63 -10.01
CA LEU A 349 -11.89 12.74 -8.81
C LEU A 349 -11.64 11.63 -7.80
N SER A 350 -10.69 10.72 -8.06
CA SER A 350 -10.45 9.51 -7.28
C SER A 350 -10.13 9.74 -5.81
N THR A 351 -10.34 8.69 -5.01
CA THR A 351 -10.14 8.69 -3.55
C THR A 351 -10.83 9.87 -2.88
N ASN A 352 -12.15 9.93 -3.06
CA ASN A 352 -13.04 10.90 -2.41
C ASN A 352 -14.27 10.16 -1.86
N ARG A 353 -15.34 10.89 -1.57
CA ARG A 353 -16.66 10.40 -1.12
C ARG A 353 -17.77 10.79 -2.10
N PHE A 354 -17.44 10.93 -3.39
CA PHE A 354 -18.42 11.26 -4.42
C PHE A 354 -19.40 10.11 -4.61
N THR A 355 -20.67 10.45 -4.80
CA THR A 355 -21.74 9.50 -5.10
C THR A 355 -22.22 9.69 -6.53
N GLY A 356 -22.73 8.63 -7.14
CA GLY A 356 -23.39 8.69 -8.44
C GLY A 356 -24.83 9.17 -8.34
N SER A 357 -25.39 9.54 -9.50
CA SER A 357 -26.85 9.59 -9.67
C SER A 357 -27.36 8.14 -9.74
N ILE A 358 -28.43 7.81 -9.02
CA ILE A 358 -29.05 6.47 -9.02
C ILE A 358 -30.27 6.52 -9.97
N PRO A 359 -30.55 5.48 -10.79
CA PRO A 359 -29.91 4.16 -10.83
C PRO A 359 -28.66 4.06 -11.72
N ASP A 360 -28.48 4.97 -12.66
CA ASP A 360 -27.37 4.96 -13.63
C ASP A 360 -26.47 6.18 -13.45
N LEU A 361 -25.17 6.02 -13.72
CA LEU A 361 -24.18 7.11 -13.69
C LEU A 361 -24.38 8.13 -14.83
N SER A 362 -25.51 8.84 -14.81
CA SER A 362 -25.98 9.74 -15.88
C SER A 362 -25.05 10.94 -16.14
N PHE A 363 -24.18 11.28 -15.20
CA PHE A 363 -23.12 12.26 -15.46
C PHE A 363 -22.12 11.76 -16.51
N ILE A 364 -21.90 10.44 -16.65
CA ILE A 364 -21.07 9.86 -17.73
C ILE A 364 -21.74 10.09 -19.08
N THR A 365 -23.05 9.88 -19.20
CA THR A 365 -23.83 10.24 -20.41
C THR A 365 -23.63 11.70 -20.76
N SER A 366 -23.58 12.53 -19.73
CA SER A 366 -23.38 13.95 -19.88
C SER A 366 -21.95 14.20 -20.44
N LEU A 367 -20.90 13.62 -19.83
CA LEU A 367 -19.49 13.78 -20.23
C LEU A 367 -19.20 13.46 -21.70
N THR A 368 -20.07 12.71 -22.39
CA THR A 368 -19.97 12.44 -23.84
C THR A 368 -19.91 13.71 -24.70
N LYS A 369 -20.34 14.86 -24.17
CA LYS A 369 -20.22 16.17 -24.82
C LYS A 369 -18.80 16.77 -24.74
N CYS A 370 -17.98 16.35 -23.78
CA CYS A 370 -16.59 16.78 -23.60
C CYS A 370 -15.68 16.04 -24.60
N LYS A 371 -15.73 16.44 -25.88
CA LYS A 371 -15.01 15.75 -26.97
C LYS A 371 -13.49 15.77 -26.85
N SER A 372 -12.94 16.59 -25.95
CA SER A 372 -11.50 16.69 -25.69
C SER A 372 -11.03 15.85 -24.49
N LEU A 373 -11.93 15.12 -23.82
CA LEU A 373 -11.63 14.35 -22.61
C LEU A 373 -10.73 13.14 -22.92
N VAL A 374 -9.47 13.22 -22.50
CA VAL A 374 -8.45 12.19 -22.71
C VAL A 374 -8.31 11.27 -21.51
N TYR A 375 -8.46 11.82 -20.30
CA TYR A 375 -8.23 11.13 -19.03
C TYR A 375 -9.43 11.30 -18.12
N LEU A 376 -10.02 10.17 -17.70
CA LEU A 376 -11.14 10.13 -16.77
C LEU A 376 -10.85 9.16 -15.64
N GLU A 377 -10.60 9.70 -14.45
CA GLU A 377 -10.37 8.93 -13.24
C GLU A 377 -11.41 9.29 -12.18
N LEU A 378 -12.24 8.30 -11.85
CA LEU A 378 -13.41 8.44 -11.00
C LEU A 378 -13.31 7.59 -9.73
N GLY A 379 -12.58 6.47 -9.77
CA GLY A 379 -12.41 5.55 -8.66
C GLY A 379 -11.08 5.72 -7.93
N PRO A 380 -10.97 5.50 -6.61
CA PRO A 380 -12.01 5.03 -5.67
C PRO A 380 -13.03 6.10 -5.23
N ASN A 381 -14.33 5.82 -5.35
CA ASN A 381 -15.42 6.67 -4.81
C ASN A 381 -16.70 5.83 -4.64
N PRO A 382 -17.58 6.07 -3.65
CA PRO A 382 -18.84 5.33 -3.49
C PRO A 382 -19.90 5.75 -4.53
N LEU A 383 -19.59 5.61 -5.83
CA LEU A 383 -20.41 6.06 -6.93
C LEU A 383 -21.71 5.25 -7.00
N ASN A 384 -21.62 3.93 -6.81
CA ASN A 384 -22.75 3.01 -6.89
C ASN A 384 -23.43 3.07 -8.29
N GLY A 385 -24.47 2.28 -8.53
CA GLY A 385 -25.24 2.32 -9.79
C GLY A 385 -24.58 1.57 -10.96
N LEU A 386 -25.13 1.77 -12.16
CA LEU A 386 -24.76 1.03 -13.38
C LEU A 386 -23.93 1.90 -14.35
N LEU A 387 -22.99 1.27 -15.05
CA LEU A 387 -22.30 1.90 -16.19
C LEU A 387 -23.28 2.08 -17.36
N PRO A 388 -23.50 3.32 -17.86
CA PRO A 388 -24.42 3.55 -18.95
C PRO A 388 -23.81 3.18 -20.30
N ALA A 389 -24.61 2.65 -21.23
CA ALA A 389 -24.20 2.35 -22.60
C ALA A 389 -23.60 3.56 -23.34
N SER A 390 -24.00 4.77 -22.98
CA SER A 390 -23.46 6.01 -23.54
C SER A 390 -21.98 6.22 -23.27
N ILE A 391 -21.35 5.45 -22.37
CA ILE A 391 -19.90 5.53 -22.13
C ILE A 391 -19.10 5.35 -23.43
N GLY A 392 -19.60 4.53 -24.36
CA GLY A 392 -19.00 4.33 -25.69
C GLY A 392 -18.94 5.59 -26.55
N ASN A 393 -19.72 6.63 -26.23
CA ASN A 393 -19.71 7.90 -26.96
C ASN A 393 -18.55 8.83 -26.54
N LEU A 394 -17.72 8.42 -25.57
CA LEU A 394 -16.46 9.10 -25.22
C LEU A 394 -15.30 8.73 -26.18
N SER A 395 -15.58 7.96 -27.22
CA SER A 395 -14.58 7.41 -28.15
C SER A 395 -13.77 8.44 -28.93
N ALA A 396 -14.25 9.69 -29.01
CA ALA A 396 -13.60 10.77 -29.77
C ALA A 396 -12.15 11.04 -29.33
N SER A 397 -11.86 10.93 -28.03
CA SER A 397 -10.53 11.27 -27.49
C SER A 397 -10.11 10.47 -26.25
N LEU A 398 -11.01 9.76 -25.58
CA LEU A 398 -10.71 9.09 -24.32
C LEU A 398 -9.65 8.00 -24.50
N LYS A 399 -8.56 8.10 -23.72
CA LYS A 399 -7.43 7.17 -23.71
C LYS A 399 -7.33 6.38 -22.42
N GLN A 400 -7.75 6.96 -21.30
CA GLN A 400 -7.64 6.30 -20.00
C GLN A 400 -8.94 6.46 -19.23
N LEU A 401 -9.45 5.33 -18.73
CA LEU A 401 -10.68 5.26 -17.97
C LEU A 401 -10.45 4.44 -16.70
N PHE A 402 -10.54 5.09 -15.55
CA PHE A 402 -10.39 4.46 -14.24
C PHE A 402 -11.66 4.67 -13.42
N ILE A 403 -12.35 3.58 -13.10
CA ILE A 403 -13.54 3.54 -12.25
C ILE A 403 -13.40 2.37 -11.26
N ASP A 404 -12.20 2.16 -10.75
CA ASP A 404 -11.91 1.12 -9.76
C ASP A 404 -12.56 1.42 -8.40
N SER A 405 -12.76 0.40 -7.57
CA SER A 405 -13.12 0.59 -6.15
C SER A 405 -14.33 1.53 -5.96
N SER A 406 -15.38 1.36 -6.79
CA SER A 406 -16.44 2.37 -6.95
C SER A 406 -17.87 1.90 -6.70
N GLU A 407 -18.04 0.68 -6.17
CA GLU A 407 -19.33 0.02 -5.92
C GLU A 407 -20.21 -0.12 -7.19
N ILE A 408 -19.59 -0.13 -8.38
CA ILE A 408 -20.31 -0.23 -9.65
C ILE A 408 -20.92 -1.61 -9.82
N LYS A 409 -22.19 -1.66 -10.27
CA LYS A 409 -22.98 -2.88 -10.42
C LYS A 409 -23.35 -3.14 -11.89
N GLY A 410 -23.97 -4.29 -12.12
CA GLY A 410 -24.48 -4.69 -13.44
C GLY A 410 -23.40 -5.29 -14.31
N THR A 411 -23.52 -5.14 -15.63
CA THR A 411 -22.57 -5.67 -16.60
C THR A 411 -21.74 -4.53 -17.22
N ILE A 412 -20.60 -4.88 -17.83
CA ILE A 412 -19.87 -3.95 -18.69
C ILE A 412 -20.66 -3.79 -20.00
N PRO A 413 -21.15 -2.58 -20.36
CA PRO A 413 -21.93 -2.38 -21.58
C PRO A 413 -21.11 -2.71 -22.83
N SER A 414 -21.73 -3.34 -23.84
CA SER A 414 -21.04 -3.67 -25.10
C SER A 414 -20.53 -2.44 -25.84
N GLN A 415 -21.20 -1.30 -25.69
CA GLN A 415 -20.79 -0.01 -26.25
C GLN A 415 -19.44 0.48 -25.73
N THR A 416 -18.93 -0.05 -24.61
CA THR A 416 -17.56 0.22 -24.14
C THR A 416 -16.53 -0.19 -25.21
N GLY A 417 -16.85 -1.17 -26.06
CA GLY A 417 -16.04 -1.55 -27.24
C GLY A 417 -15.89 -0.44 -28.29
N ASN A 418 -16.71 0.61 -28.26
CA ASN A 418 -16.58 1.75 -29.18
C ASN A 418 -15.41 2.69 -28.82
N LEU A 419 -14.79 2.54 -27.63
CA LEU A 419 -13.69 3.39 -27.16
C LEU A 419 -12.36 3.06 -27.84
N THR A 420 -12.31 3.13 -29.17
CA THR A 420 -11.16 2.64 -29.97
C THR A 420 -9.82 3.33 -29.68
N ASN A 421 -9.82 4.50 -29.05
CA ASN A 421 -8.61 5.22 -28.61
C ASN A 421 -8.10 4.79 -27.22
N LEU A 422 -8.83 3.93 -26.51
CA LEU A 422 -8.52 3.52 -25.15
C LEU A 422 -7.21 2.74 -25.09
N ILE A 423 -6.35 3.13 -24.16
CA ILE A 423 -5.05 2.54 -23.84
C ILE A 423 -5.16 1.76 -22.53
N MET A 424 -5.86 2.31 -21.54
CA MET A 424 -6.03 1.72 -20.22
C MET A 424 -7.51 1.74 -19.82
N LEU A 425 -8.03 0.58 -19.42
CA LEU A 425 -9.33 0.42 -18.79
C LEU A 425 -9.13 -0.22 -17.42
N ASP A 426 -9.54 0.47 -16.37
CA ASP A 426 -9.55 -0.04 -15.01
C ASP A 426 -10.96 0.05 -14.40
N LEU A 427 -11.51 -1.12 -14.08
CA LEU A 427 -12.78 -1.31 -13.40
C LEU A 427 -12.64 -2.27 -12.21
N GLN A 428 -11.42 -2.47 -11.69
CA GLN A 428 -11.15 -3.42 -10.62
C GLN A 428 -11.92 -3.09 -9.32
N SER A 429 -12.10 -4.07 -8.43
CA SER A 429 -12.73 -3.89 -7.12
C SER A 429 -14.13 -3.27 -7.20
N ASN A 430 -15.01 -3.87 -8.00
CA ASN A 430 -16.41 -3.46 -8.15
C ASN A 430 -17.34 -4.68 -8.00
N HIS A 431 -18.63 -4.50 -8.31
CA HIS A 431 -19.65 -5.55 -8.29
C HIS A 431 -20.13 -5.91 -9.70
N LEU A 432 -19.23 -5.84 -10.69
CA LEU A 432 -19.56 -6.14 -12.08
C LEU A 432 -19.81 -7.63 -12.28
N THR A 433 -20.74 -7.95 -13.17
CA THR A 433 -21.21 -9.30 -13.52
C THR A 433 -21.21 -9.50 -15.03
N GLY A 434 -21.46 -10.73 -15.50
CA GLY A 434 -21.38 -11.08 -16.91
C GLY A 434 -19.93 -11.25 -17.38
N GLY A 435 -19.73 -11.44 -18.68
CA GLY A 435 -18.39 -11.61 -19.26
C GLY A 435 -17.82 -10.35 -19.89
N ILE A 436 -16.54 -10.43 -20.27
CA ILE A 436 -15.87 -9.37 -21.05
C ILE A 436 -16.57 -9.26 -22.41
N PRO A 437 -17.13 -8.09 -22.79
CA PRO A 437 -17.93 -7.97 -24.01
C PRO A 437 -17.15 -8.34 -25.27
N THR A 438 -17.76 -9.09 -26.18
CA THR A 438 -17.15 -9.45 -27.47
C THR A 438 -16.85 -8.25 -28.36
N ALA A 439 -17.55 -7.13 -28.13
CA ALA A 439 -17.29 -5.84 -28.77
C ALA A 439 -15.90 -5.27 -28.43
N PHE A 440 -15.21 -5.76 -27.40
CA PHE A 440 -13.84 -5.33 -27.09
C PHE A 440 -12.86 -5.68 -28.22
N LYS A 441 -13.22 -6.58 -29.14
CA LYS A 441 -12.44 -6.86 -30.35
C LYS A 441 -12.04 -5.60 -31.14
N ASP A 442 -12.77 -4.50 -31.01
CA ASP A 442 -12.50 -3.25 -31.74
C ASP A 442 -11.52 -2.31 -30.99
N LEU A 443 -11.12 -2.62 -29.75
CA LEU A 443 -10.21 -1.83 -28.92
C LEU A 443 -8.73 -2.09 -29.24
N GLN A 444 -8.34 -1.86 -30.50
CA GLN A 444 -7.00 -2.22 -31.02
C GLN A 444 -5.82 -1.44 -30.40
N ASN A 445 -6.09 -0.37 -29.64
CA ASN A 445 -5.08 0.41 -28.92
C ASN A 445 -4.92 0.00 -27.44
N LEU A 446 -5.78 -0.90 -26.94
CA LEU A 446 -5.80 -1.25 -25.53
C LEU A 446 -4.52 -1.99 -25.14
N GLN A 447 -3.83 -1.45 -24.14
CA GLN A 447 -2.59 -2.00 -23.59
C GLN A 447 -2.81 -2.53 -22.18
N GLY A 448 -3.73 -1.94 -21.42
CA GLY A 448 -4.05 -2.37 -20.07
C GLY A 448 -5.54 -2.62 -19.88
N LEU A 449 -5.86 -3.79 -19.32
CA LEU A 449 -7.20 -4.18 -18.89
C LEU A 449 -7.15 -4.68 -17.46
N ALA A 450 -7.72 -3.92 -16.54
CA ALA A 450 -7.89 -4.29 -15.14
C ALA A 450 -9.38 -4.40 -14.81
N VAL A 451 -9.84 -5.61 -14.51
CA VAL A 451 -11.21 -5.89 -14.06
C VAL A 451 -11.21 -6.90 -12.91
N GLY A 452 -10.09 -6.99 -12.19
CA GLY A 452 -9.92 -7.87 -11.04
C GLY A 452 -10.90 -7.54 -9.90
N ASP A 453 -11.07 -8.48 -8.97
CA ASP A 453 -11.92 -8.32 -7.78
C ASP A 453 -13.35 -7.87 -8.15
N ASN A 454 -14.04 -8.73 -8.91
CA ASN A 454 -15.40 -8.52 -9.40
C ASN A 454 -16.14 -9.88 -9.46
N ASN A 455 -17.37 -9.87 -9.98
CA ASN A 455 -18.19 -11.08 -10.16
C ASN A 455 -18.29 -11.48 -11.65
N LEU A 456 -17.29 -11.16 -12.47
CA LEU A 456 -17.30 -11.44 -13.91
C LEU A 456 -17.15 -12.94 -14.19
N ASN A 457 -17.78 -13.43 -15.25
CA ASN A 457 -17.78 -14.85 -15.65
C ASN A 457 -17.53 -15.02 -17.16
N GLY A 458 -17.68 -16.26 -17.67
CA GLY A 458 -17.43 -16.58 -19.08
C GLY A 458 -15.99 -17.02 -19.35
N THR A 459 -15.58 -17.01 -20.62
CA THR A 459 -14.26 -17.47 -21.08
C THR A 459 -13.37 -16.30 -21.49
N LEU A 460 -12.06 -16.56 -21.63
CA LEU A 460 -11.05 -15.56 -21.99
C LEU A 460 -10.88 -15.35 -23.51
N GLU A 461 -11.66 -16.04 -24.35
CA GLU A 461 -11.56 -16.00 -25.82
C GLU A 461 -11.77 -14.59 -26.41
N SER A 462 -12.57 -13.75 -25.76
CA SER A 462 -12.82 -12.38 -26.22
C SER A 462 -11.56 -11.49 -26.20
N LEU A 463 -10.53 -11.88 -25.45
CA LEU A 463 -9.26 -11.15 -25.36
C LEU A 463 -8.30 -11.44 -26.53
N CYS A 464 -8.52 -12.51 -27.30
CA CYS A 464 -7.62 -12.92 -28.38
C CYS A 464 -7.46 -11.87 -29.50
N ASN A 465 -8.43 -10.95 -29.64
CA ASN A 465 -8.39 -9.91 -30.66
C ASN A 465 -7.62 -8.65 -30.22
N LEU A 466 -7.13 -8.60 -28.97
CA LEU A 466 -6.49 -7.44 -28.37
C LEU A 466 -4.95 -7.57 -28.38
N GLN A 467 -4.36 -7.51 -29.56
CA GLN A 467 -2.93 -7.86 -29.78
C GLN A 467 -1.92 -6.94 -29.06
N ARG A 468 -2.34 -5.75 -28.60
CA ARG A 468 -1.48 -4.78 -27.91
C ARG A 468 -1.54 -4.87 -26.38
N LEU A 469 -2.33 -5.79 -25.82
CA LEU A 469 -2.40 -5.98 -24.38
C LEU A 469 -1.01 -6.31 -23.81
N ALA A 470 -0.58 -5.49 -22.88
CA ALA A 470 0.64 -5.61 -22.11
C ALA A 470 0.34 -5.95 -20.64
N TYR A 471 -0.75 -5.42 -20.10
CA TYR A 471 -1.13 -5.57 -18.69
C TYR A 471 -2.56 -6.12 -18.59
N VAL A 472 -2.72 -7.31 -18.04
CA VAL A 472 -4.01 -7.98 -17.89
C VAL A 472 -4.18 -8.38 -16.43
N TYR A 473 -5.16 -7.79 -15.75
CA TYR A 473 -5.48 -8.07 -14.35
C TYR A 473 -6.94 -8.49 -14.22
N LEU A 474 -7.16 -9.81 -14.14
CA LEU A 474 -8.48 -10.45 -14.03
C LEU A 474 -8.64 -11.23 -12.73
N THR A 475 -7.74 -11.02 -11.76
CA THR A 475 -7.69 -11.75 -10.51
C THR A 475 -9.01 -11.69 -9.74
N ALA A 476 -9.32 -12.70 -8.92
CA ALA A 476 -10.52 -12.72 -8.06
C ALA A 476 -11.83 -12.46 -8.84
N ASN A 477 -12.14 -13.36 -9.77
CA ASN A 477 -13.36 -13.34 -10.58
C ASN A 477 -13.93 -14.76 -10.71
N ARG A 478 -14.86 -14.97 -11.65
CA ARG A 478 -15.49 -16.26 -11.96
C ARG A 478 -15.22 -16.70 -13.40
N PHE A 479 -14.09 -16.30 -13.99
CA PHE A 479 -13.71 -16.74 -15.34
C PHE A 479 -13.47 -18.26 -15.34
N SER A 480 -13.89 -18.93 -16.40
CA SER A 480 -13.90 -20.39 -16.53
C SER A 480 -13.43 -20.83 -17.91
N GLY A 481 -13.22 -22.13 -18.08
CA GLY A 481 -12.64 -22.70 -19.30
C GLY A 481 -11.12 -22.66 -19.29
N SER A 482 -10.49 -22.89 -20.44
CA SER A 482 -9.04 -22.91 -20.59
C SER A 482 -8.46 -21.54 -20.89
N ILE A 483 -7.17 -21.35 -20.60
CA ILE A 483 -6.39 -20.24 -21.15
C ILE A 483 -6.28 -20.46 -22.68
N PRO A 484 -6.75 -19.53 -23.53
CA PRO A 484 -6.77 -19.73 -24.99
C PRO A 484 -5.37 -19.79 -25.61
N GLU A 485 -5.18 -20.56 -26.69
CA GLU A 485 -3.89 -20.69 -27.39
C GLU A 485 -3.34 -19.34 -27.90
N CYS A 486 -4.23 -18.40 -28.21
CA CYS A 486 -3.90 -17.08 -28.72
C CYS A 486 -3.00 -16.27 -27.76
N PHE A 487 -3.05 -16.54 -26.44
CA PHE A 487 -2.22 -15.86 -25.45
C PHE A 487 -0.73 -16.08 -25.73
N GLY A 488 -0.37 -17.25 -26.26
CA GLY A 488 1.01 -17.53 -26.67
C GLY A 488 1.50 -16.72 -27.88
N ASN A 489 0.60 -16.04 -28.60
CA ASN A 489 0.95 -15.15 -29.71
C ASN A 489 0.88 -13.65 -29.31
N MET A 490 0.52 -13.33 -28.06
CA MET A 490 0.42 -11.95 -27.57
C MET A 490 1.78 -11.46 -27.07
N THR A 491 2.71 -11.21 -27.99
CA THR A 491 4.10 -10.81 -27.70
C THR A 491 4.23 -9.49 -26.94
N SER A 492 3.18 -8.67 -26.92
CA SER A 492 3.10 -7.43 -26.14
C SER A 492 2.94 -7.67 -24.63
N LEU A 493 2.55 -8.87 -24.18
CA LEU A 493 2.29 -9.15 -22.77
C LEU A 493 3.54 -8.92 -21.91
N ARG A 494 3.32 -8.25 -20.78
CA ARG A 494 4.33 -7.97 -19.74
C ARG A 494 3.85 -8.49 -18.40
N LYS A 495 2.57 -8.31 -18.07
CA LYS A 495 1.99 -8.82 -16.83
C LYS A 495 0.65 -9.49 -17.12
N LEU A 496 0.52 -10.73 -16.65
CA LEU A 496 -0.71 -11.50 -16.73
C LEU A 496 -1.08 -12.01 -15.34
N ASP A 497 -2.18 -11.48 -14.81
CA ASP A 497 -2.76 -11.91 -13.55
C ASP A 497 -4.18 -12.46 -13.78
N LEU A 498 -4.29 -13.78 -13.65
CA LEU A 498 -5.52 -14.56 -13.75
C LEU A 498 -5.82 -15.30 -12.43
N GLY A 499 -5.19 -14.89 -11.32
CA GLY A 499 -5.30 -15.58 -10.04
C GLY A 499 -6.74 -15.67 -9.53
N ASN A 500 -7.04 -16.66 -8.68
CA ASN A 500 -8.35 -16.78 -8.01
C ASN A 500 -9.55 -16.74 -8.99
N ASN A 501 -9.60 -17.72 -9.89
CA ASN A 501 -10.67 -17.91 -10.89
C ASN A 501 -11.05 -19.40 -10.98
N PHE A 502 -11.90 -19.77 -11.95
CA PHE A 502 -12.30 -21.15 -12.23
C PHE A 502 -11.68 -21.70 -13.51
N LEU A 503 -10.45 -21.28 -13.85
CA LEU A 503 -9.77 -21.75 -15.04
C LEU A 503 -9.36 -23.21 -14.89
N VAL A 504 -9.44 -23.96 -16.00
CA VAL A 504 -9.17 -25.40 -16.07
C VAL A 504 -8.20 -25.71 -17.21
N SER A 505 -7.82 -26.99 -17.32
CA SER A 505 -6.94 -27.52 -18.37
C SER A 505 -5.48 -27.04 -18.27
N ALA A 506 -4.64 -27.61 -19.14
CA ALA A 506 -3.23 -27.26 -19.20
C ALA A 506 -3.00 -25.90 -19.88
N ILE A 507 -1.90 -25.24 -19.48
CA ILE A 507 -1.42 -24.01 -20.13
C ILE A 507 -0.97 -24.36 -21.57
N PRO A 508 -1.43 -23.66 -22.61
CA PRO A 508 -1.01 -23.91 -23.99
C PRO A 508 0.51 -23.83 -24.17
N ASN A 509 1.10 -24.75 -24.93
CA ASN A 509 2.56 -24.78 -25.14
C ASN A 509 3.11 -23.49 -25.77
N SER A 510 2.32 -22.82 -26.63
CA SER A 510 2.69 -21.53 -27.23
C SER A 510 2.93 -20.44 -26.17
N PHE A 511 2.29 -20.53 -25.01
CA PHE A 511 2.39 -19.55 -23.92
C PHE A 511 3.81 -19.38 -23.40
N TRP A 512 4.57 -20.48 -23.32
CA TRP A 512 5.93 -20.47 -22.78
C TRP A 512 6.94 -19.76 -23.69
N ASN A 513 6.54 -19.34 -24.89
CA ASN A 513 7.39 -18.57 -25.81
C ASN A 513 7.31 -17.04 -25.61
N LEU A 514 6.56 -16.55 -24.61
CA LEU A 514 6.41 -15.12 -24.31
C LEU A 514 7.65 -14.53 -23.59
N LYS A 515 8.75 -14.38 -24.32
CA LYS A 515 10.07 -14.02 -23.77
C LYS A 515 10.14 -12.70 -22.98
N ASP A 516 9.24 -11.76 -23.29
CA ASP A 516 9.18 -10.45 -22.65
C ASP A 516 8.25 -10.40 -21.41
N LEU A 517 7.64 -11.53 -21.03
CA LEU A 517 6.76 -11.59 -19.87
C LEU A 517 7.55 -11.34 -18.58
N LEU A 518 7.08 -10.39 -17.77
CA LEU A 518 7.72 -9.96 -16.52
C LEU A 518 7.07 -10.60 -15.29
N GLN A 519 5.74 -10.72 -15.29
CA GLN A 519 4.98 -11.26 -14.16
C GLN A 519 3.87 -12.18 -14.65
N LEU A 520 3.80 -13.36 -14.04
CA LEU A 520 2.77 -14.37 -14.29
C LEU A 520 2.14 -14.79 -12.97
N ASN A 521 0.84 -14.54 -12.82
CA ASN A 521 0.05 -15.04 -11.71
C ASN A 521 -1.14 -15.85 -12.25
N LEU A 522 -1.11 -17.16 -12.05
CA LEU A 522 -2.17 -18.12 -12.38
C LEU A 522 -2.67 -18.85 -11.12
N SER A 523 -2.35 -18.32 -9.95
CA SER A 523 -2.61 -18.97 -8.67
C SER A 523 -4.09 -19.23 -8.41
N SER A 524 -4.42 -20.17 -7.53
CA SER A 524 -5.79 -20.42 -7.05
C SER A 524 -6.79 -20.65 -8.20
N ASN A 525 -6.49 -21.62 -9.06
CA ASN A 525 -7.35 -22.06 -10.16
C ASN A 525 -7.48 -23.60 -10.12
N SER A 526 -7.98 -24.21 -11.21
CA SER A 526 -8.03 -25.65 -11.41
C SER A 526 -7.20 -26.08 -12.63
N LEU A 527 -6.11 -25.37 -12.90
CA LEU A 527 -5.19 -25.67 -14.00
C LEU A 527 -4.42 -26.97 -13.72
N ASN A 528 -4.16 -27.76 -14.76
CA ASN A 528 -3.47 -29.04 -14.66
C ASN A 528 -2.34 -29.17 -15.69
N GLY A 529 -1.74 -30.36 -15.78
CA GLY A 529 -0.61 -30.62 -16.68
C GLY A 529 0.74 -30.44 -16.00
N SER A 530 1.81 -30.66 -16.76
CA SER A 530 3.19 -30.50 -16.30
C SER A 530 3.82 -29.22 -16.83
N LEU A 531 4.77 -28.65 -16.08
CA LEU A 531 5.60 -27.55 -16.57
C LEU A 531 6.57 -28.06 -17.66
N PRO A 532 6.57 -27.49 -18.87
CA PRO A 532 7.45 -27.92 -19.94
C PRO A 532 8.84 -27.29 -19.82
N LEU A 533 9.82 -27.80 -20.56
CA LEU A 533 11.21 -27.29 -20.51
C LEU A 533 11.30 -25.83 -20.99
N GLU A 534 10.37 -25.42 -21.85
CA GLU A 534 10.25 -24.09 -22.43
C GLU A 534 10.00 -22.99 -21.40
N VAL A 535 9.58 -23.32 -20.17
CA VAL A 535 9.47 -22.34 -19.07
C VAL A 535 10.78 -21.57 -18.86
N GLY A 536 11.93 -22.25 -19.05
CA GLY A 536 13.25 -21.64 -18.94
C GLY A 536 13.56 -20.59 -20.02
N THR A 537 12.71 -20.43 -21.03
CA THR A 537 12.87 -19.43 -22.10
C THR A 537 12.33 -18.04 -21.71
N LEU A 538 11.56 -17.92 -20.62
CA LEU A 538 10.98 -16.67 -20.12
C LEU A 538 12.04 -15.77 -19.43
N LYS A 539 13.11 -15.39 -20.13
CA LYS A 539 14.28 -14.74 -19.51
C LYS A 539 14.01 -13.39 -18.85
N ALA A 540 12.95 -12.69 -19.23
CA ALA A 540 12.58 -11.40 -18.63
C ALA A 540 11.76 -11.54 -17.33
N VAL A 541 11.28 -12.74 -17.00
CA VAL A 541 10.34 -12.95 -15.90
C VAL A 541 10.99 -12.71 -14.54
N THR A 542 10.26 -12.01 -13.68
CA THR A 542 10.66 -11.62 -12.32
C THR A 542 9.78 -12.27 -11.26
N SER A 543 8.54 -12.66 -11.61
CA SER A 543 7.64 -13.37 -10.71
C SER A 543 6.81 -14.40 -11.46
N ILE A 544 6.79 -15.62 -10.93
CA ILE A 544 5.93 -16.72 -11.37
C ILE A 544 5.18 -17.24 -10.14
N ASP A 545 3.86 -17.11 -10.16
CA ASP A 545 2.96 -17.74 -9.19
C ASP A 545 1.95 -18.63 -9.92
N ILE A 546 2.06 -19.94 -9.72
CA ILE A 546 1.09 -20.94 -10.21
C ILE A 546 0.55 -21.78 -9.05
N SER A 547 0.63 -21.26 -7.83
CA SER A 547 0.25 -21.97 -6.61
C SER A 547 -1.24 -22.32 -6.56
N ALA A 548 -1.62 -23.25 -5.69
CA ALA A 548 -3.01 -23.67 -5.48
C ALA A 548 -3.70 -24.07 -6.80
N ASN A 549 -3.13 -25.07 -7.47
CA ASN A 549 -3.61 -25.64 -8.73
C ASN A 549 -3.47 -27.18 -8.72
N GLN A 550 -3.55 -27.81 -9.88
CA GLN A 550 -3.42 -29.26 -10.07
C GLN A 550 -2.22 -29.61 -10.98
N PHE A 551 -1.16 -28.79 -10.99
CA PHE A 551 0.05 -29.08 -11.75
C PHE A 551 0.75 -30.32 -11.19
N PHE A 552 1.23 -31.20 -12.07
CA PHE A 552 1.91 -32.45 -11.72
C PHE A 552 3.20 -32.62 -12.53
N GLY A 553 3.92 -33.72 -12.34
CA GLY A 553 5.20 -33.96 -12.99
C GLY A 553 6.37 -33.43 -12.17
N ASP A 554 7.56 -33.52 -12.76
CA ASP A 554 8.78 -32.98 -12.16
C ASP A 554 8.90 -31.48 -12.44
N ILE A 555 9.57 -30.75 -11.55
CA ILE A 555 9.97 -29.36 -11.82
C ILE A 555 11.11 -29.41 -12.87
N PRO A 556 10.98 -28.78 -14.05
CA PRO A 556 11.99 -28.88 -15.10
C PRO A 556 13.29 -28.18 -14.72
N SER A 557 14.44 -28.79 -15.03
CA SER A 557 15.75 -28.24 -14.68
C SER A 557 16.04 -26.88 -15.35
N THR A 558 15.39 -26.58 -16.48
CA THR A 558 15.51 -25.30 -17.20
C THR A 558 14.93 -24.13 -16.42
N ILE A 559 14.14 -24.35 -15.35
CA ILE A 559 13.69 -23.28 -14.45
C ILE A 559 14.87 -22.53 -13.81
N GLY A 560 15.99 -23.23 -13.59
CA GLY A 560 17.23 -22.67 -13.09
C GLY A 560 17.87 -21.63 -14.02
N ASP A 561 17.45 -21.59 -15.28
CA ASP A 561 17.97 -20.63 -16.26
C ASP A 561 17.29 -19.26 -16.19
N LEU A 562 16.31 -19.06 -15.28
CA LEU A 562 15.57 -17.81 -15.07
C LEU A 562 16.33 -16.86 -14.12
N GLN A 563 17.41 -16.26 -14.62
CA GLN A 563 18.36 -15.47 -13.84
C GLN A 563 17.78 -14.19 -13.21
N ASN A 564 16.68 -13.65 -13.76
CA ASN A 564 16.01 -12.44 -13.28
C ASN A 564 14.85 -12.72 -12.32
N LEU A 565 14.53 -14.00 -12.06
CA LEU A 565 13.38 -14.36 -11.25
C LEU A 565 13.63 -14.01 -9.78
N LEU A 566 12.70 -13.25 -9.20
CA LEU A 566 12.71 -12.83 -7.79
C LEU A 566 11.78 -13.70 -6.95
N ILE A 567 10.61 -14.08 -7.48
CA ILE A 567 9.59 -14.84 -6.77
C ILE A 567 9.20 -16.07 -7.59
N LEU A 568 9.31 -17.25 -6.99
CA LEU A 568 8.81 -18.50 -7.53
C LEU A 568 7.87 -19.16 -6.53
N ASN A 569 6.57 -19.20 -6.86
CA ASN A 569 5.57 -19.86 -6.05
C ASN A 569 4.91 -21.02 -6.82
N LEU A 570 5.27 -22.23 -6.43
CA LEU A 570 4.74 -23.50 -6.95
C LEU A 570 3.93 -24.26 -5.87
N SER A 571 3.65 -23.62 -4.74
CA SER A 571 3.02 -24.27 -3.59
C SER A 571 1.62 -24.80 -3.88
N GLN A 572 1.14 -25.75 -3.09
CA GLN A 572 -0.22 -26.34 -3.21
C GLN A 572 -0.52 -26.86 -4.62
N ASN A 573 0.32 -27.79 -5.08
CA ASN A 573 0.17 -28.49 -6.35
C ASN A 573 0.41 -30.00 -6.16
N GLN A 574 0.59 -30.74 -7.24
CA GLN A 574 0.87 -32.17 -7.28
C GLN A 574 2.28 -32.45 -7.86
N PHE A 575 3.20 -31.50 -7.78
CA PHE A 575 4.58 -31.70 -8.27
C PHE A 575 5.25 -32.83 -7.51
N HIS A 576 5.99 -33.67 -8.22
CA HIS A 576 6.75 -34.78 -7.66
C HIS A 576 8.22 -34.72 -8.14
N GLY A 577 8.98 -35.80 -7.92
CA GLY A 577 10.41 -35.81 -8.23
C GLY A 577 11.20 -34.95 -7.26
N SER A 578 12.41 -34.57 -7.65
CA SER A 578 13.32 -33.77 -6.82
C SER A 578 13.29 -32.29 -7.15
N ILE A 579 13.62 -31.44 -6.18
CA ILE A 579 13.97 -30.04 -6.42
C ILE A 579 15.22 -30.02 -7.32
N PRO A 580 15.21 -29.38 -8.51
CA PRO A 580 16.37 -29.38 -9.41
C PRO A 580 17.58 -28.68 -8.82
N GLU A 581 18.78 -29.24 -9.03
CA GLU A 581 20.04 -28.63 -8.60
C GLU A 581 20.28 -27.26 -9.24
N SER A 582 19.78 -27.07 -10.47
CA SER A 582 19.85 -25.82 -11.23
C SER A 582 19.12 -24.65 -10.58
N CYS A 583 18.18 -24.87 -9.64
CA CYS A 583 17.57 -23.79 -8.87
C CYS A 583 18.61 -22.96 -8.10
N GLY A 584 19.75 -23.55 -7.72
CA GLY A 584 20.87 -22.83 -7.11
C GLY A 584 21.57 -21.81 -8.02
N SER A 585 21.27 -21.82 -9.32
CA SER A 585 21.80 -20.86 -10.30
C SER A 585 20.95 -19.59 -10.42
N MET A 586 19.79 -19.50 -9.77
CA MET A 586 18.84 -18.38 -9.91
C MET A 586 19.22 -17.22 -8.99
N LEU A 587 20.35 -16.56 -9.26
CA LEU A 587 21.02 -15.68 -8.30
C LEU A 587 20.20 -14.50 -7.77
N SER A 588 19.18 -14.04 -8.51
CA SER A 588 18.28 -12.94 -8.10
C SER A 588 17.11 -13.39 -7.22
N LEU A 589 16.94 -14.69 -6.98
CA LEU A 589 15.77 -15.24 -6.31
C LEU A 589 15.70 -14.79 -4.84
N GLN A 590 14.56 -14.22 -4.47
CA GLN A 590 14.28 -13.69 -3.13
C GLN A 590 13.28 -14.55 -2.36
N GLU A 591 12.30 -15.13 -3.06
CA GLU A 591 11.24 -15.91 -2.45
C GLU A 591 11.00 -17.22 -3.23
N LEU A 592 11.08 -18.35 -2.53
CA LEU A 592 10.86 -19.69 -3.10
C LEU A 592 9.85 -20.47 -2.27
N TYR A 593 8.66 -20.69 -2.83
CA TYR A 593 7.58 -21.45 -2.18
C TYR A 593 7.28 -22.72 -2.97
N LEU A 594 7.54 -23.87 -2.35
CA LEU A 594 7.34 -25.22 -2.89
C LEU A 594 6.45 -26.08 -1.99
N SER A 595 5.85 -25.49 -0.95
CA SER A 595 5.13 -26.25 0.06
C SER A 595 3.86 -26.93 -0.46
N HIS A 596 3.39 -27.95 0.26
CA HIS A 596 2.19 -28.70 -0.11
C HIS A 596 2.27 -29.29 -1.53
N ASN A 597 3.29 -30.10 -1.78
CA ASN A 597 3.48 -30.86 -3.01
C ASN A 597 3.84 -32.32 -2.67
N ASN A 598 4.19 -33.11 -3.68
CA ASN A 598 4.65 -34.49 -3.55
C ASN A 598 6.16 -34.61 -3.85
N LEU A 599 6.94 -33.55 -3.59
CA LEU A 599 8.38 -33.51 -3.88
C LEU A 599 9.15 -34.48 -2.97
N SER A 600 10.18 -35.11 -3.50
CA SER A 600 11.00 -36.14 -2.84
C SER A 600 12.49 -35.90 -3.08
N GLY A 601 13.37 -36.74 -2.51
CA GLY A 601 14.81 -36.55 -2.65
C GLY A 601 15.37 -35.53 -1.65
N PHE A 602 16.43 -34.82 -2.02
CA PHE A 602 17.17 -33.90 -1.13
C PHE A 602 16.85 -32.44 -1.42
N ILE A 603 17.00 -31.56 -0.42
CA ILE A 603 17.10 -30.12 -0.64
C ILE A 603 18.49 -29.83 -1.24
N PRO A 604 18.60 -29.33 -2.48
CA PRO A 604 19.90 -29.19 -3.14
C PRO A 604 20.82 -28.23 -2.39
N LYS A 605 22.05 -28.66 -2.14
CA LYS A 605 23.07 -27.82 -1.48
C LYS A 605 23.43 -26.58 -2.31
N SER A 606 23.22 -26.62 -3.62
CA SER A 606 23.40 -25.47 -4.52
C SER A 606 22.55 -24.27 -4.13
N LEU A 607 21.42 -24.45 -3.42
CA LEU A 607 20.59 -23.35 -2.92
C LEU A 607 21.31 -22.45 -1.90
N GLU A 608 22.41 -22.91 -1.27
CA GLU A 608 23.25 -22.07 -0.41
C GLU A 608 23.91 -20.91 -1.18
N ALA A 609 24.00 -21.00 -2.51
CA ALA A 609 24.58 -19.97 -3.37
C ALA A 609 23.66 -18.75 -3.58
N LEU A 610 22.36 -18.87 -3.27
CA LEU A 610 21.36 -17.81 -3.45
C LEU A 610 21.49 -16.78 -2.33
N ARG A 611 22.11 -15.62 -2.64
CA ARG A 611 22.45 -14.58 -1.67
C ARG A 611 21.31 -13.60 -1.37
N ASP A 612 20.30 -13.55 -2.20
CA ASP A 612 19.17 -12.64 -2.02
C ASP A 612 17.92 -13.37 -1.48
N LEU A 613 18.00 -14.68 -1.24
CA LEU A 613 16.90 -15.52 -0.78
C LEU A 613 16.53 -15.18 0.66
N ASN A 614 15.37 -14.56 0.84
CA ASN A 614 14.85 -14.10 2.12
C ASN A 614 13.74 -15.01 2.65
N GLU A 615 12.96 -15.62 1.75
CA GLU A 615 11.86 -16.51 2.11
C GLU A 615 12.01 -17.86 1.38
N LEU A 616 11.89 -18.94 2.15
CA LEU A 616 11.90 -20.32 1.66
C LEU A 616 10.82 -21.11 2.37
N ASP A 617 9.96 -21.79 1.62
CA ASP A 617 9.01 -22.75 2.18
C ASP A 617 9.00 -24.04 1.35
N VAL A 618 9.51 -25.12 1.94
CA VAL A 618 9.50 -26.47 1.36
C VAL A 618 8.68 -27.45 2.21
N SER A 619 7.85 -26.92 3.12
CA SER A 619 7.06 -27.71 4.05
C SER A 619 5.99 -28.57 3.36
N TYR A 620 5.48 -29.60 4.04
CA TYR A 620 4.46 -30.52 3.51
C TYR A 620 4.86 -31.15 2.16
N ASN A 621 5.97 -31.89 2.19
CA ASN A 621 6.51 -32.66 1.06
C ASN A 621 7.06 -34.02 1.57
N HIS A 622 7.75 -34.76 0.72
CA HIS A 622 8.44 -36.02 1.02
C HIS A 622 9.97 -35.88 0.94
N LEU A 623 10.51 -34.70 1.27
CA LEU A 623 11.94 -34.43 1.23
C LEU A 623 12.68 -35.19 2.34
N SER A 624 13.95 -35.49 2.07
CA SER A 624 14.80 -36.34 2.90
C SER A 624 16.25 -35.86 2.93
N GLY A 625 17.00 -36.31 3.93
CA GLY A 625 18.43 -36.01 4.08
C GLY A 625 18.72 -34.67 4.78
N GLU A 626 19.96 -34.22 4.67
CA GLU A 626 20.46 -33.07 5.44
C GLU A 626 19.92 -31.74 4.90
N ILE A 627 19.37 -30.90 5.79
CA ILE A 627 19.01 -29.51 5.47
C ILE A 627 20.31 -28.71 5.29
N PRO A 628 20.52 -28.03 4.14
CA PRO A 628 21.67 -27.15 3.93
C PRO A 628 21.82 -26.14 5.07
N SER A 629 23.05 -25.78 5.41
CA SER A 629 23.35 -24.94 6.58
C SER A 629 24.12 -23.67 6.24
N GLY A 630 24.67 -23.58 5.03
CA GLY A 630 25.37 -22.40 4.50
C GLY A 630 24.43 -21.34 3.91
N GLY A 631 25.00 -20.18 3.59
CA GLY A 631 24.26 -19.07 2.98
C GLY A 631 23.10 -18.58 3.86
N HIS A 632 21.96 -18.29 3.23
CA HIS A 632 20.77 -17.75 3.89
C HIS A 632 19.98 -18.80 4.70
N PHE A 633 20.32 -20.09 4.60
CA PHE A 633 19.72 -21.14 5.45
C PHE A 633 19.98 -20.94 6.95
N ALA A 634 20.94 -20.09 7.32
CA ALA A 634 21.12 -19.65 8.71
C ALA A 634 19.93 -18.85 9.26
N ASN A 635 19.16 -18.20 8.39
CA ASN A 635 18.09 -17.27 8.77
C ASN A 635 16.68 -17.89 8.71
N PHE A 636 16.51 -19.03 8.03
CA PHE A 636 15.20 -19.69 7.93
C PHE A 636 14.78 -20.35 9.24
N THR A 637 13.47 -20.41 9.46
CA THR A 637 12.89 -21.01 10.66
C THR A 637 12.55 -22.48 10.44
N ALA A 638 12.20 -23.19 11.52
CA ALA A 638 11.71 -24.56 11.41
C ALA A 638 10.42 -24.69 10.57
N GLU A 639 9.65 -23.60 10.43
CA GLU A 639 8.37 -23.59 9.70
C GLU A 639 8.56 -23.94 8.22
N SER A 640 9.63 -23.44 7.61
CA SER A 640 10.02 -23.70 6.22
C SER A 640 10.19 -25.18 5.87
N PHE A 641 10.38 -26.06 6.86
CA PHE A 641 10.74 -27.47 6.67
C PHE A 641 9.71 -28.45 7.25
N LEU A 642 8.61 -27.95 7.83
CA LEU A 642 7.62 -28.79 8.52
C LEU A 642 7.06 -29.89 7.62
N PHE A 643 6.66 -31.01 8.24
CA PHE A 643 6.01 -32.14 7.54
C PHE A 643 6.84 -32.70 6.38
N ASN A 644 8.14 -32.87 6.59
CA ASN A 644 9.03 -33.70 5.80
C ASN A 644 9.70 -34.73 6.73
N ASP A 645 9.16 -35.95 6.79
CA ASP A 645 9.46 -36.91 7.86
C ASP A 645 10.91 -37.45 7.85
N ALA A 646 11.63 -37.28 6.74
CA ALA A 646 12.98 -37.83 6.54
C ALA A 646 14.09 -36.77 6.50
N LEU A 647 13.80 -35.50 6.83
CA LEU A 647 14.82 -34.46 6.96
C LEU A 647 15.61 -34.61 8.26
N CYS A 648 16.90 -34.25 8.20
CA CYS A 648 17.79 -34.22 9.35
C CYS A 648 18.72 -33.00 9.27
N GLY A 649 19.36 -32.60 10.37
CA GLY A 649 20.29 -31.47 10.35
C GLY A 649 20.43 -30.75 11.68
N ASP A 650 20.59 -29.42 11.62
CA ASP A 650 20.71 -28.55 12.78
C ASP A 650 19.43 -28.59 13.65
N SER A 651 19.61 -28.73 14.96
CA SER A 651 18.54 -28.76 15.96
C SER A 651 17.59 -27.56 15.91
N ARG A 652 18.04 -26.41 15.38
CA ARG A 652 17.22 -25.20 15.22
C ARG A 652 16.00 -25.40 14.33
N PHE A 653 16.06 -26.36 13.40
CA PHE A 653 14.95 -26.70 12.51
C PHE A 653 13.99 -27.74 13.10
N HIS A 654 14.20 -28.16 14.35
CA HIS A 654 13.41 -29.20 15.03
C HIS A 654 13.38 -30.55 14.30
N VAL A 655 14.42 -30.87 13.54
CA VAL A 655 14.63 -32.17 12.88
C VAL A 655 15.66 -33.02 13.63
N PRO A 656 15.63 -34.37 13.48
CA PRO A 656 16.67 -35.25 14.03
C PRO A 656 18.07 -34.89 13.50
N SER A 657 19.12 -35.17 14.28
CA SER A 657 20.49 -35.06 13.78
C SER A 657 20.78 -36.11 12.72
N CYS A 658 21.49 -35.73 11.64
CA CYS A 658 21.83 -36.67 10.58
C CYS A 658 22.74 -37.82 11.08
N PRO A 659 22.52 -39.06 10.63
CA PRO A 659 23.40 -40.18 10.98
C PRO A 659 24.83 -39.91 10.48
N ARG A 660 25.82 -39.92 11.38
CA ARG A 660 27.22 -39.76 10.99
C ARG A 660 27.67 -40.95 10.15
N THR A 661 28.00 -40.72 8.89
CA THR A 661 28.70 -41.69 8.05
C THR A 661 30.20 -41.63 8.33
N ASN A 662 30.68 -42.52 9.20
CA ASN A 662 32.07 -42.96 9.21
C ASN A 662 32.13 -44.49 9.32
N SER A 663 32.83 -45.06 8.34
CA SER A 663 33.47 -46.37 8.24
C SER A 663 33.22 -47.45 9.31
N ILE A 664 32.86 -48.64 8.80
CA ILE A 664 33.27 -49.98 9.24
C ILE A 664 33.90 -50.02 10.65
N HIS A 665 33.08 -50.30 11.67
CA HIS A 665 33.54 -51.11 12.79
C HIS A 665 32.44 -52.07 13.23
N ARG A 666 32.63 -53.30 12.75
CA ARG A 666 31.98 -54.54 13.14
C ARG A 666 32.06 -54.68 14.68
N SER A 667 31.02 -54.28 15.40
CA SER A 667 30.92 -54.58 16.84
C SER A 667 30.15 -55.89 17.03
N ARG A 668 30.88 -56.88 17.52
CA ARG A 668 30.38 -58.18 17.95
C ARG A 668 29.47 -58.00 19.17
N THR A 669 28.17 -58.08 18.95
CA THR A 669 27.24 -58.54 20.00
C THR A 669 26.16 -59.45 19.44
N LYS A 670 26.56 -60.39 18.57
CA LYS A 670 25.91 -61.71 18.55
C LYS A 670 26.40 -62.48 19.77
N LYS A 671 25.58 -62.54 20.81
CA LYS A 671 25.25 -63.74 21.61
C LYS A 671 24.42 -63.38 22.85
N VAL A 672 23.17 -62.96 22.65
CA VAL A 672 22.05 -63.34 23.54
C VAL A 672 20.80 -63.65 22.69
N LEU A 673 21.02 -64.33 21.56
CA LEU A 673 19.97 -64.80 20.65
C LEU A 673 19.86 -66.34 20.69
N LEU A 674 19.96 -66.90 21.89
CA LEU A 674 19.85 -68.35 22.12
C LEU A 674 19.21 -68.67 23.47
N PHE A 675 18.11 -67.99 23.86
CA PHE A 675 17.22 -68.47 24.95
C PHE A 675 15.75 -68.01 24.84
N VAL A 676 15.29 -67.50 23.68
CA VAL A 676 13.89 -67.03 23.52
C VAL A 676 13.09 -67.80 22.45
N PHE A 677 13.71 -68.64 21.61
CA PHE A 677 13.02 -69.32 20.50
C PHE A 677 12.56 -70.76 20.78
N VAL A 678 12.27 -71.12 22.03
CA VAL A 678 11.74 -72.46 22.38
C VAL A 678 10.29 -72.46 22.92
N PRO A 679 9.70 -71.39 23.49
CA PRO A 679 8.29 -71.43 23.90
C PRO A 679 7.26 -70.89 22.88
N LEU A 680 7.64 -70.55 21.64
CA LEU A 680 6.69 -70.01 20.64
C LEU A 680 6.02 -71.08 19.75
N GLY A 681 6.52 -72.32 19.75
CA GLY A 681 5.96 -73.42 18.96
C GLY A 681 4.74 -74.11 19.58
N ILE A 682 4.53 -73.99 20.89
CA ILE A 682 3.42 -74.66 21.59
C ILE A 682 2.17 -73.75 21.63
N ALA A 683 2.34 -72.43 21.59
CA ALA A 683 1.23 -71.47 21.57
C ALA A 683 0.46 -71.45 20.22
N SER A 684 1.14 -71.67 19.10
CA SER A 684 0.51 -71.67 17.77
C SER A 684 -0.38 -72.89 17.51
N VAL A 685 -0.07 -74.04 18.11
CA VAL A 685 -0.86 -75.27 17.99
C VAL A 685 -2.15 -75.22 18.83
N VAL A 686 -2.10 -74.59 20.01
CA VAL A 686 -3.28 -74.39 20.87
C VAL A 686 -4.24 -73.37 20.25
N VAL A 687 -3.73 -72.30 19.65
CA VAL A 687 -4.55 -71.29 18.95
C VAL A 687 -5.19 -71.87 17.69
N ALA A 688 -4.50 -72.73 16.94
CA ALA A 688 -5.07 -73.42 15.78
C ALA A 688 -6.15 -74.44 16.17
N ALA A 689 -5.95 -75.20 17.26
CA ALA A 689 -6.95 -76.14 17.76
C ALA A 689 -8.22 -75.42 18.29
N LEU A 690 -8.05 -74.31 19.00
CA LEU A 690 -9.15 -73.46 19.46
C LEU A 690 -9.87 -72.79 18.29
N ALA A 691 -9.15 -72.37 17.23
CA ALA A 691 -9.76 -71.83 16.01
C ALA A 691 -10.57 -72.86 15.22
N ILE A 692 -10.18 -74.15 15.24
CA ILE A 692 -10.93 -75.25 14.60
C ILE A 692 -12.19 -75.60 15.40
N VAL A 693 -12.12 -75.61 16.73
CA VAL A 693 -13.30 -75.80 17.61
C VAL A 693 -14.26 -74.62 17.48
N PHE A 694 -13.77 -73.39 17.43
CA PHE A 694 -14.57 -72.18 17.23
C PHE A 694 -15.22 -72.15 15.82
N ARG A 695 -14.51 -72.60 14.78
CA ARG A 695 -15.09 -72.80 13.43
C ARG A 695 -16.21 -73.84 13.39
N ARG A 696 -16.09 -74.94 14.15
CA ARG A 696 -17.14 -75.97 14.23
C ARG A 696 -18.35 -75.51 15.05
N TYR A 697 -18.13 -74.66 16.05
CA TYR A 697 -19.20 -74.03 16.83
C TYR A 697 -19.95 -72.96 16.00
N TRP A 698 -19.24 -72.14 15.23
CA TRP A 698 -19.85 -71.12 14.36
C TRP A 698 -20.59 -71.67 13.15
N LYS A 699 -20.16 -72.80 12.58
CA LYS A 699 -20.87 -73.45 11.46
C LYS A 699 -22.26 -73.98 11.84
N LYS A 700 -22.54 -74.16 13.14
CA LYS A 700 -23.86 -74.62 13.65
C LYS A 700 -24.77 -73.47 14.11
N TYR A 701 -24.25 -72.24 14.22
CA TYR A 701 -25.03 -71.08 14.65
C TYR A 701 -25.59 -70.25 13.48
N GLN A 702 -25.13 -70.52 12.25
CA GLN A 702 -25.46 -69.71 11.06
C GLN A 702 -26.68 -70.17 10.24
N ASP A 703 -27.45 -71.16 10.70
CA ASP A 703 -28.66 -71.63 10.00
C ASP A 703 -29.98 -71.08 10.57
N SER A 704 -29.98 -69.96 11.31
CA SER A 704 -31.26 -69.31 11.61
C SER A 704 -31.22 -67.80 11.76
N LYS A 705 -31.85 -67.17 10.75
CA LYS A 705 -32.44 -65.82 10.67
C LYS A 705 -31.51 -64.64 10.47
N GLY A 706 -31.68 -64.04 9.29
CA GLY A 706 -31.01 -62.85 8.82
C GLY A 706 -31.73 -61.55 9.17
N THR A 707 -30.89 -60.51 9.30
CA THR A 707 -31.11 -59.09 8.98
C THR A 707 -29.76 -58.41 9.27
N ASN A 708 -28.99 -58.05 8.24
CA ASN A 708 -27.74 -57.28 8.40
C ASN A 708 -28.10 -55.80 8.22
N MET A 709 -28.08 -54.93 9.25
CA MET A 709 -26.94 -54.38 9.98
C MET A 709 -25.88 -53.72 9.09
N VAL A 710 -26.10 -52.40 9.01
CA VAL A 710 -25.32 -51.26 8.53
C VAL A 710 -23.84 -51.31 8.95
N LEU A 711 -22.98 -50.85 8.02
CA LEU A 711 -21.54 -50.65 8.19
C LEU A 711 -21.19 -49.78 9.42
N VAL A 712 -20.09 -50.13 10.07
CA VAL A 712 -19.37 -49.30 11.05
C VAL A 712 -18.87 -48.02 10.34
N PRO A 713 -19.21 -46.78 10.79
CA PRO A 713 -18.78 -45.57 10.10
C PRO A 713 -17.31 -45.24 10.43
N THR A 714 -16.48 -45.15 9.40
CA THR A 714 -15.26 -44.33 9.41
C THR A 714 -15.65 -42.87 9.63
N GLN A 715 -14.93 -42.16 10.50
CA GLN A 715 -15.18 -40.76 10.86
C GLN A 715 -15.20 -39.85 9.62
N GLU A 716 -16.37 -39.39 9.20
CA GLU A 716 -16.58 -38.48 8.07
C GLU A 716 -15.86 -37.14 8.31
N ARG A 717 -14.99 -36.74 7.37
CA ARG A 717 -14.46 -35.37 7.30
C ARG A 717 -15.36 -34.57 6.35
N VAL A 718 -15.99 -33.52 6.86
CA VAL A 718 -16.84 -32.62 6.05
C VAL A 718 -15.95 -31.65 5.27
N SER A 719 -16.12 -31.60 3.95
CA SER A 719 -15.33 -30.72 3.08
C SER A 719 -15.83 -29.27 3.11
N TYR A 720 -14.97 -28.31 2.70
CA TYR A 720 -15.36 -26.90 2.59
C TYR A 720 -16.58 -26.70 1.68
N TYR A 721 -16.61 -27.35 0.52
CA TYR A 721 -17.71 -27.24 -0.45
C TYR A 721 -19.02 -27.87 0.04
N GLU A 722 -18.93 -28.81 0.97
CA GLU A 722 -20.10 -29.38 1.63
C GLU A 722 -20.66 -28.42 2.67
N LEU A 723 -19.80 -27.73 3.45
CA LEU A 723 -20.24 -26.68 4.39
C LEU A 723 -20.79 -25.45 3.67
N LEU A 724 -20.16 -25.04 2.57
CA LEU A 724 -20.60 -23.91 1.76
C LEU A 724 -22.02 -24.15 1.21
N ARG A 725 -22.30 -25.37 0.71
CA ARG A 725 -23.65 -25.75 0.27
C ARG A 725 -24.62 -25.90 1.44
N ALA A 726 -24.18 -26.57 2.51
CA ALA A 726 -25.02 -26.82 3.68
C ALA A 726 -25.51 -25.53 4.34
N THR A 727 -24.71 -24.46 4.31
CA THR A 727 -25.01 -23.17 4.94
C THR A 727 -25.58 -22.12 3.99
N ASP A 728 -25.87 -22.49 2.73
CA ASP A 728 -26.28 -21.58 1.67
C ASP A 728 -25.30 -20.40 1.48
N GLY A 729 -24.02 -20.74 1.27
CA GLY A 729 -22.96 -19.75 1.06
C GLY A 729 -22.63 -18.92 2.30
N TYR A 730 -22.89 -19.43 3.51
CA TYR A 730 -22.82 -18.67 4.76
C TYR A 730 -23.73 -17.42 4.75
N SER A 731 -24.92 -17.54 4.16
CA SER A 731 -25.95 -16.49 4.10
C SER A 731 -26.29 -15.92 5.49
N GLU A 732 -26.54 -14.60 5.56
CA GLU A 732 -27.00 -13.93 6.79
C GLU A 732 -28.29 -14.52 7.35
N SER A 733 -29.15 -15.07 6.48
CA SER A 733 -30.39 -15.76 6.89
C SER A 733 -30.15 -17.00 7.76
N ASN A 734 -28.95 -17.59 7.65
CA ASN A 734 -28.51 -18.75 8.43
C ASN A 734 -27.58 -18.37 9.59
N LEU A 735 -27.30 -17.09 9.82
CA LEU A 735 -26.42 -16.64 10.89
C LEU A 735 -27.07 -16.83 12.27
N LEU A 736 -26.42 -17.61 13.13
CA LEU A 736 -26.85 -17.89 14.49
C LEU A 736 -26.26 -16.92 15.52
N GLY A 737 -25.08 -16.35 15.25
CA GLY A 737 -24.43 -15.35 16.09
C GLY A 737 -22.98 -15.04 15.67
N ILE A 738 -22.45 -13.89 16.11
CA ILE A 738 -21.09 -13.41 15.83
C ILE A 738 -20.33 -13.27 17.15
N GLY A 739 -19.12 -13.82 17.21
CA GLY A 739 -18.20 -13.69 18.34
C GLY A 739 -16.92 -12.93 17.97
N SER A 740 -16.01 -12.78 18.93
CA SER A 740 -14.78 -11.98 18.77
C SER A 740 -13.79 -12.52 17.72
N PHE A 741 -13.87 -13.81 17.37
CA PHE A 741 -12.93 -14.46 16.44
C PHE A 741 -13.63 -15.20 15.29
N GLY A 742 -14.93 -14.99 15.09
CA GLY A 742 -15.67 -15.68 14.04
C GLY A 742 -17.18 -15.68 14.20
N SER A 743 -17.87 -16.23 13.19
CA SER A 743 -19.32 -16.28 13.07
C SER A 743 -19.84 -17.72 13.09
N VAL A 744 -21.05 -17.94 13.59
CA VAL A 744 -21.68 -19.27 13.65
C VAL A 744 -22.90 -19.30 12.74
N TYR A 745 -22.97 -20.26 11.82
CA TYR A 745 -24.04 -20.42 10.85
C TYR A 745 -24.79 -21.74 11.08
N LYS A 746 -26.08 -21.78 10.74
CA LYS A 746 -26.85 -23.02 10.62
C LYS A 746 -26.60 -23.61 9.24
N GLY A 747 -26.46 -24.93 9.17
CA GLY A 747 -26.43 -25.64 7.90
C GLY A 747 -27.15 -26.98 7.93
N ILE A 748 -27.44 -27.53 6.76
CA ILE A 748 -28.04 -28.86 6.59
C ILE A 748 -27.12 -29.68 5.69
N LEU A 749 -26.54 -30.76 6.21
CA LEU A 749 -25.69 -31.67 5.44
C LEU A 749 -26.48 -32.46 4.40
N ASN A 750 -25.78 -33.08 3.45
CA ASN A 750 -26.39 -33.82 2.33
C ASN A 750 -27.29 -34.99 2.76
N ASP A 751 -27.09 -35.51 3.97
CA ASP A 751 -27.90 -36.57 4.58
C ASP A 751 -29.09 -36.04 5.42
N GLY A 752 -29.33 -34.72 5.38
CA GLY A 752 -30.42 -34.07 6.10
C GLY A 752 -30.12 -33.68 7.55
N ARG A 753 -28.91 -33.96 8.07
CA ARG A 753 -28.53 -33.57 9.44
C ARG A 753 -28.37 -32.05 9.57
N SER A 754 -29.06 -31.43 10.53
CA SER A 754 -28.84 -30.02 10.90
C SER A 754 -27.57 -29.85 11.74
N ILE A 755 -26.71 -28.92 11.35
CA ILE A 755 -25.42 -28.63 11.96
C ILE A 755 -25.26 -27.13 12.26
N ALA A 756 -24.38 -26.81 13.21
CA ALA A 756 -23.89 -25.47 13.43
C ALA A 756 -22.42 -25.38 13.00
N VAL A 757 -22.08 -24.40 12.16
CA VAL A 757 -20.75 -24.23 11.58
C VAL A 757 -20.15 -22.94 12.11
N LYS A 758 -19.13 -23.05 12.98
CA LYS A 758 -18.39 -21.89 13.47
C LYS A 758 -17.21 -21.63 12.53
N VAL A 759 -17.27 -20.54 11.79
CA VAL A 759 -16.24 -20.06 10.85
C VAL A 759 -15.39 -19.01 11.55
N PHE A 760 -14.06 -19.17 11.53
CA PHE A 760 -13.13 -18.24 12.15
C PHE A 760 -12.72 -17.15 11.15
N ASN A 761 -12.65 -15.89 11.61
CA ASN A 761 -12.17 -14.79 10.78
C ASN A 761 -10.64 -14.73 10.85
N LEU A 762 -9.95 -15.12 9.78
CA LEU A 762 -8.49 -15.23 9.75
C LEU A 762 -7.75 -13.89 9.59
N GLU A 763 -8.46 -12.78 9.34
CA GLU A 763 -7.86 -11.44 9.25
C GLU A 763 -7.54 -10.81 10.62
N LEU A 764 -7.98 -11.43 11.72
CA LEU A 764 -7.75 -10.96 13.09
C LEU A 764 -6.45 -11.54 13.69
N GLU A 765 -5.58 -10.67 14.18
CA GLU A 765 -4.29 -11.03 14.78
C GLU A 765 -4.48 -11.93 16.02
N GLY A 766 -3.87 -13.12 16.02
CA GLY A 766 -3.97 -14.10 17.11
C GLY A 766 -5.00 -15.24 16.93
N VAL A 767 -5.73 -15.28 15.80
CA VAL A 767 -6.76 -16.30 15.53
C VAL A 767 -6.18 -17.71 15.35
N LEU A 768 -5.00 -17.87 14.77
CA LEU A 768 -4.34 -19.19 14.65
C LEU A 768 -4.07 -19.79 16.03
N LYS A 769 -3.53 -18.98 16.97
CA LYS A 769 -3.39 -19.38 18.39
C LYS A 769 -4.76 -19.65 19.03
N SER A 770 -5.80 -18.88 18.71
CA SER A 770 -7.16 -19.12 19.24
C SER A 770 -7.80 -20.40 18.70
N PHE A 771 -7.61 -20.74 17.42
CA PHE A 771 -8.13 -21.94 16.79
C PHE A 771 -7.44 -23.19 17.34
N ASP A 772 -6.11 -23.17 17.45
CA ASP A 772 -5.33 -24.28 18.00
C ASP A 772 -5.63 -24.50 19.48
N VAL A 773 -5.75 -23.41 20.26
CA VAL A 773 -6.16 -23.48 21.66
C VAL A 773 -7.60 -23.99 21.77
N GLU A 774 -8.54 -23.53 20.95
CA GLU A 774 -9.94 -23.97 21.00
C GLU A 774 -10.07 -25.46 20.61
N CYS A 775 -9.32 -25.92 19.60
CA CYS A 775 -9.20 -27.34 19.23
C CYS A 775 -8.57 -28.16 20.36
N GLU A 776 -7.52 -27.67 21.02
CA GLU A 776 -6.85 -28.38 22.11
C GLU A 776 -7.71 -28.43 23.38
N VAL A 777 -8.46 -27.38 23.67
CA VAL A 777 -9.45 -27.32 24.76
C VAL A 777 -10.58 -28.31 24.49
N LEU A 778 -11.20 -28.26 23.31
CA LEU A 778 -12.32 -29.14 22.94
C LEU A 778 -11.91 -30.62 22.83
N LYS A 779 -10.68 -30.92 22.38
CA LYS A 779 -10.11 -32.28 22.40
C LYS A 779 -9.99 -32.85 23.82
N ASN A 780 -9.76 -31.99 24.80
CA ASN A 780 -9.49 -32.37 26.19
C ASN A 780 -10.68 -32.17 27.14
N LEU A 781 -11.72 -31.45 26.74
CA LEU A 781 -12.95 -31.17 27.51
C LEU A 781 -14.15 -31.91 26.93
N ARG A 782 -14.37 -33.13 27.43
CA ARG A 782 -15.63 -33.86 27.23
C ARG A 782 -16.51 -33.65 28.46
N HIS A 783 -17.65 -32.99 28.30
CA HIS A 783 -18.64 -32.80 29.35
C HIS A 783 -20.04 -32.98 28.77
N ARG A 784 -20.94 -33.63 29.51
CA ARG A 784 -22.33 -33.93 29.09
C ARG A 784 -23.20 -32.70 28.76
N ASN A 785 -22.77 -31.51 29.18
CA ASN A 785 -23.49 -30.24 28.99
C ASN A 785 -22.72 -29.28 28.06
N LEU A 786 -21.83 -29.79 27.21
CA LEU A 786 -21.16 -29.02 26.15
C LEU A 786 -21.61 -29.58 24.79
N VAL A 787 -21.79 -28.69 23.82
CA VAL A 787 -22.17 -29.06 22.45
C VAL A 787 -21.14 -30.00 21.85
N LYS A 788 -21.60 -31.06 21.20
CA LYS A 788 -20.74 -32.08 20.58
C LYS A 788 -20.09 -31.52 19.32
N VAL A 789 -18.76 -31.70 19.22
CA VAL A 789 -18.02 -31.48 17.97
C VAL A 789 -18.19 -32.70 17.08
N ILE A 790 -18.69 -32.46 15.86
CA ILE A 790 -18.93 -33.50 14.84
C ILE A 790 -17.66 -33.70 14.01
N SER A 791 -17.10 -32.61 13.47
CA SER A 791 -15.87 -32.61 12.66
C SER A 791 -15.23 -31.22 12.67
N GLY A 792 -14.01 -31.10 12.13
CA GLY A 792 -13.41 -29.84 11.73
C GLY A 792 -13.26 -29.77 10.21
N CYS A 793 -13.18 -28.55 9.68
CA CYS A 793 -12.83 -28.28 8.28
C CYS A 793 -11.74 -27.21 8.28
N TRP A 794 -10.62 -27.47 7.61
CA TRP A 794 -9.50 -26.54 7.60
C TRP A 794 -8.73 -26.56 6.27
N ASN A 795 -8.45 -25.38 5.73
CA ASN A 795 -7.47 -25.09 4.67
C ASN A 795 -6.77 -23.75 4.98
N GLN A 796 -5.82 -23.29 4.17
CA GLN A 796 -4.99 -22.11 4.48
C GLN A 796 -5.80 -20.85 4.84
N ASP A 797 -6.93 -20.62 4.18
CA ASP A 797 -7.74 -19.40 4.32
C ASP A 797 -9.11 -19.64 4.97
N PHE A 798 -9.39 -20.87 5.41
CA PHE A 798 -10.65 -21.23 6.03
C PHE A 798 -10.43 -22.20 7.18
N ARG A 799 -10.91 -21.82 8.36
CA ARG A 799 -10.98 -22.70 9.54
C ARG A 799 -12.42 -22.71 10.04
N ALA A 800 -12.98 -23.90 10.21
CA ALA A 800 -14.30 -24.06 10.79
C ALA A 800 -14.42 -25.29 11.69
N LEU A 801 -15.27 -25.16 12.71
CA LEU A 801 -15.72 -26.26 13.56
C LEU A 801 -17.17 -26.61 13.22
N VAL A 802 -17.42 -27.90 12.98
CA VAL A 802 -18.75 -28.45 12.72
C VAL A 802 -19.28 -29.04 14.02
N LEU A 803 -20.40 -28.49 14.48
CA LEU A 803 -21.00 -28.75 15.78
C LEU A 803 -22.43 -29.25 15.59
N GLU A 804 -22.93 -29.96 16.59
CA GLU A 804 -24.34 -30.32 16.67
C GLU A 804 -25.22 -29.06 16.80
N TYR A 805 -26.25 -28.95 15.96
CA TYR A 805 -27.17 -27.82 15.99
C TYR A 805 -28.18 -27.96 17.13
N MET A 806 -28.31 -26.93 17.95
CA MET A 806 -29.28 -26.87 19.05
C MET A 806 -30.47 -26.01 18.66
N CYS A 807 -31.65 -26.62 18.50
CA CYS A 807 -32.87 -25.94 18.02
C CYS A 807 -33.45 -24.90 19.00
N ASN A 808 -33.17 -25.00 20.31
CA ASN A 808 -33.72 -24.12 21.34
C ASN A 808 -32.95 -22.80 21.55
N GLY A 809 -32.02 -22.43 20.65
CA GLY A 809 -31.30 -21.16 20.70
C GLY A 809 -30.19 -21.09 21.77
N SER A 810 -29.56 -19.92 21.93
CA SER A 810 -28.41 -19.72 22.84
C SER A 810 -28.86 -19.41 24.27
N LEU A 811 -28.04 -19.76 25.25
CA LEU A 811 -28.28 -19.44 26.66
C LEU A 811 -28.44 -17.93 26.91
N GLU A 812 -27.78 -17.10 26.11
CA GLU A 812 -27.95 -15.64 26.15
C GLU A 812 -29.40 -15.22 25.87
N LYS A 813 -30.08 -15.85 24.91
CA LYS A 813 -31.51 -15.61 24.65
C LYS A 813 -32.37 -15.98 25.87
N TRP A 814 -32.08 -17.09 26.54
CA TRP A 814 -32.82 -17.53 27.73
C TRP A 814 -32.56 -16.69 28.98
N LEU A 815 -31.42 -16.00 29.04
CA LEU A 815 -31.06 -15.16 30.18
C LEU A 815 -31.49 -13.70 30.04
N TYR A 816 -31.52 -13.17 28.81
CA TYR A 816 -31.62 -11.73 28.53
C TYR A 816 -32.69 -11.33 27.49
N SER A 817 -33.47 -12.26 26.92
CA SER A 817 -34.58 -11.90 26.01
C SER A 817 -35.91 -11.83 26.75
N ASP A 818 -36.72 -10.82 26.46
CA ASP A 818 -38.04 -10.63 27.08
C ASP A 818 -39.04 -11.76 26.79
N ASN A 819 -38.78 -12.56 25.76
CA ASN A 819 -39.65 -13.66 25.30
C ASN A 819 -39.28 -15.05 25.86
N TYR A 820 -38.19 -15.16 26.61
CA TYR A 820 -37.72 -16.42 27.21
C TYR A 820 -37.45 -16.20 28.69
N PHE A 821 -38.13 -16.96 29.56
CA PHE A 821 -38.03 -16.76 31.01
C PHE A 821 -37.45 -18.01 31.69
N LEU A 822 -36.31 -17.84 32.35
CA LEU A 822 -35.75 -18.80 33.29
C LEU A 822 -36.01 -18.32 34.72
N ASP A 823 -36.57 -19.19 35.55
CA ASP A 823 -36.75 -18.87 36.97
C ASP A 823 -35.41 -18.80 37.72
N THR A 824 -35.45 -18.25 38.94
CA THR A 824 -34.25 -18.04 39.76
C THR A 824 -33.52 -19.34 40.10
N LEU A 825 -34.23 -20.46 40.26
CA LEU A 825 -33.65 -21.77 40.56
C LEU A 825 -32.94 -22.34 39.33
N GLN A 826 -33.57 -22.27 38.15
CA GLN A 826 -32.97 -22.67 36.88
C GLN A 826 -31.71 -21.86 36.56
N ARG A 827 -31.73 -20.54 36.82
CA ARG A 827 -30.55 -19.67 36.66
C ARG A 827 -29.40 -20.07 37.61
N LEU A 828 -29.70 -20.44 38.85
CA LEU A 828 -28.71 -20.91 39.82
C LEU A 828 -28.10 -22.27 39.43
N ASP A 829 -28.91 -23.20 38.90
CA ASP A 829 -28.42 -24.48 38.41
C ASP A 829 -27.49 -24.34 37.20
N ILE A 830 -27.80 -23.42 36.29
CA ILE A 830 -26.94 -23.08 35.15
C ILE A 830 -25.58 -22.55 35.62
N ILE A 831 -25.59 -21.66 36.62
CA ILE A 831 -24.36 -21.10 37.21
C ILE A 831 -23.54 -22.20 37.89
N SER A 832 -24.19 -23.12 38.63
CA SER A 832 -23.56 -24.27 39.27
C SER A 832 -22.88 -25.21 38.27
N VAL A 833 -23.54 -25.51 37.16
CA VAL A 833 -22.99 -26.33 36.07
C VAL A 833 -21.83 -25.61 35.38
N ARG A 834 -21.96 -24.31 35.09
CA ARG A 834 -20.92 -23.48 34.48
C ARG A 834 -19.65 -23.44 35.35
N MET A 835 -19.79 -23.24 36.66
CA MET A 835 -18.66 -23.29 37.59
C MET A 835 -17.95 -24.66 37.62
N LYS A 836 -18.71 -25.76 37.60
CA LYS A 836 -18.14 -27.12 37.58
C LYS A 836 -17.32 -27.40 36.31
N ILE A 837 -17.78 -26.90 35.16
CA ILE A 837 -17.06 -27.02 33.88
C ILE A 837 -15.77 -26.20 33.94
N SER A 838 -15.84 -24.93 34.34
CA SER A 838 -14.67 -24.04 34.45
C SER A 838 -13.59 -24.57 35.41
N LEU A 839 -13.99 -25.12 36.56
CA LEU A 839 -13.06 -25.73 37.53
C LEU A 839 -12.37 -26.99 36.99
N ARG A 840 -13.05 -27.78 36.16
CA ARG A 840 -12.48 -28.97 35.50
C ARG A 840 -11.49 -28.61 34.39
N SER A 841 -11.80 -27.59 33.57
CA SER A 841 -10.88 -27.05 32.57
C SER A 841 -9.58 -26.56 33.22
N TRP A 842 -9.71 -25.81 34.32
CA TRP A 842 -8.58 -25.24 35.05
C TRP A 842 -7.67 -26.31 35.68
N ARG A 843 -8.24 -27.37 36.25
CA ARG A 843 -7.45 -28.51 36.80
C ARG A 843 -6.61 -29.21 35.73
N LYS A 844 -7.12 -29.40 34.51
CA LYS A 844 -6.37 -30.05 33.41
C LYS A 844 -5.26 -29.17 32.85
N ILE A 845 -5.50 -27.86 32.74
CA ILE A 845 -4.49 -26.88 32.29
C ILE A 845 -3.36 -26.78 33.33
N LYS A 846 -3.69 -26.76 34.64
CA LYS A 846 -2.70 -26.74 35.73
C LYS A 846 -1.77 -27.97 35.75
N LEU A 847 -2.26 -29.15 35.39
CA LEU A 847 -1.46 -30.38 35.31
C LEU A 847 -0.43 -30.36 34.15
N LYS A 848 -0.76 -29.72 33.02
CA LYS A 848 0.19 -29.52 31.90
C LYS A 848 1.24 -28.45 32.20
N PHE A 849 0.88 -27.36 32.89
CA PHE A 849 1.82 -26.29 33.24
C PHE A 849 2.79 -26.65 34.38
N MET A 850 2.43 -27.60 35.26
CA MET A 850 3.36 -28.10 36.28
C MET A 850 4.52 -28.95 35.71
N GLN A 851 4.46 -29.39 34.45
CA GLN A 851 5.63 -29.97 33.74
C GLN A 851 6.65 -28.92 33.24
N PHE A 852 6.32 -27.62 33.26
CA PHE A 852 7.15 -26.53 32.73
C PHE A 852 7.72 -25.56 33.79
N GLY A 853 7.63 -25.89 35.09
CA GLY A 853 8.49 -25.29 36.13
C GLY A 853 8.34 -23.79 36.44
N VAL A 854 7.14 -23.20 36.44
CA VAL A 854 6.93 -21.77 36.80
C VAL A 854 6.15 -21.62 38.12
N SER A 855 6.82 -21.22 39.21
CA SER A 855 6.28 -21.32 40.60
C SER A 855 5.75 -20.01 41.23
N ARG A 856 6.07 -18.80 40.75
CA ARG A 856 5.81 -17.58 41.54
C ARG A 856 4.47 -16.87 41.33
N LYS A 857 3.68 -17.20 40.30
CA LYS A 857 2.38 -16.54 40.02
C LYS A 857 1.18 -17.12 40.80
N PHE A 858 1.34 -18.26 41.48
CA PHE A 858 0.23 -19.06 42.03
C PHE A 858 -0.15 -18.78 43.49
N GLN A 859 0.61 -17.97 44.25
CA GLN A 859 0.26 -17.68 45.66
C GLN A 859 -0.95 -16.75 45.81
N LEU A 860 -1.21 -15.87 44.84
CA LEU A 860 -2.39 -14.99 44.84
C LEU A 860 -3.68 -15.78 44.52
N GLU A 861 -3.59 -16.83 43.71
CA GLU A 861 -4.72 -17.69 43.32
C GLU A 861 -5.13 -18.69 44.40
N ALA A 862 -4.22 -19.07 45.30
CA ALA A 862 -4.54 -19.92 46.45
C ALA A 862 -5.45 -19.21 47.47
N LYS A 863 -5.24 -17.91 47.70
CA LYS A 863 -6.11 -17.07 48.56
C LYS A 863 -7.51 -16.85 47.98
N LEU A 864 -7.62 -16.69 46.65
CA LEU A 864 -8.91 -16.59 45.95
C LEU A 864 -9.74 -17.89 46.04
N ARG A 865 -9.07 -19.05 46.12
CA ARG A 865 -9.70 -20.36 46.31
C ARG A 865 -10.34 -20.52 47.69
N GLU A 866 -9.72 -19.97 48.72
CA GLU A 866 -10.23 -20.01 50.11
C GLU A 866 -11.50 -19.15 50.25
N ILE A 867 -11.50 -17.97 49.64
CA ILE A 867 -12.65 -17.05 49.62
C ILE A 867 -13.84 -17.67 48.84
N LEU A 868 -13.58 -18.36 47.73
CA LEU A 868 -14.65 -19.03 46.96
C LEU A 868 -15.28 -20.24 47.68
N LEU A 869 -14.49 -21.02 48.42
CA LEU A 869 -14.99 -22.14 49.22
C LEU A 869 -15.88 -21.68 50.38
N ILE A 870 -15.57 -20.51 50.96
CA ILE A 870 -16.39 -19.88 52.01
C ILE A 870 -17.74 -19.37 51.45
N LEU A 871 -17.74 -18.81 50.22
CA LEU A 871 -18.96 -18.30 49.57
C LEU A 871 -19.92 -19.41 49.12
N VAL A 872 -19.39 -20.52 48.59
CA VAL A 872 -20.22 -21.68 48.18
C VAL A 872 -20.85 -22.41 49.38
N ASN A 873 -20.18 -22.43 50.53
CA ASN A 873 -20.74 -23.03 51.75
C ASN A 873 -21.82 -22.15 52.42
N LYS A 874 -21.82 -20.82 52.21
CA LYS A 874 -22.84 -19.92 52.76
C LYS A 874 -24.17 -19.91 52.00
N THR A 875 -24.20 -20.32 50.72
CA THR A 875 -25.45 -20.42 49.94
C THR A 875 -26.29 -21.67 50.22
N ASN A 876 -25.81 -22.58 51.08
CA ASN A 876 -26.53 -23.80 51.49
C ASN A 876 -27.29 -23.67 52.82
N VAL A 877 -27.43 -22.46 53.37
CA VAL A 877 -28.25 -22.21 54.56
C VAL A 877 -29.54 -21.49 54.16
N SER A 878 -30.63 -22.18 54.43
CA SER A 878 -32.05 -21.90 54.22
C SER A 878 -32.56 -20.52 54.66
N GLY A 879 -33.59 -20.04 53.96
CA GLY A 879 -34.87 -19.75 54.62
C GLY A 879 -35.34 -18.29 54.64
N SER A 880 -36.36 -18.02 53.82
CA SER A 880 -37.36 -16.94 53.95
C SER A 880 -36.90 -15.49 53.75
N MET A 881 -37.49 -14.80 52.76
CA MET A 881 -38.00 -13.44 52.97
C MET A 881 -39.01 -13.03 51.90
N ASN A 882 -40.07 -12.39 52.40
CA ASN A 882 -41.34 -12.10 51.76
C ASN A 882 -41.32 -10.93 50.76
N TYR A 883 -42.29 -10.96 49.85
CA TYR A 883 -42.78 -9.86 49.03
C TYR A 883 -43.02 -8.56 49.80
N VAL A 884 -42.50 -7.43 49.31
CA VAL A 884 -43.12 -6.09 49.47
C VAL A 884 -42.93 -5.26 48.19
N ASN A 885 -44.06 -4.78 47.66
CA ASN A 885 -44.21 -3.80 46.59
C ASN A 885 -43.85 -2.38 47.07
N SER A 886 -43.09 -1.60 46.29
CA SER A 886 -43.24 -0.13 46.26
C SER A 886 -42.68 0.51 44.98
N ARG A 887 -43.35 1.59 44.57
CA ARG A 887 -43.40 2.27 43.26
C ARG A 887 -42.16 3.14 42.91
N TYR A 888 -41.90 3.24 41.58
CA TYR A 888 -41.22 4.23 40.69
C TYR A 888 -40.69 5.59 41.23
N PRO A 889 -39.86 6.40 40.50
CA PRO A 889 -39.27 6.28 39.13
C PRO A 889 -37.76 6.65 39.01
N ASN A 890 -37.08 6.39 37.89
CA ASN A 890 -35.86 7.15 37.47
C ASN A 890 -35.57 6.97 35.97
N ARG A 891 -35.57 8.07 35.19
CA ARG A 891 -34.40 8.83 34.71
C ARG A 891 -33.46 8.03 33.81
N GLY A 892 -33.51 8.33 32.51
CA GLY A 892 -32.56 7.84 31.52
C GLY A 892 -31.18 8.48 31.67
N PHE A 893 -30.15 7.77 31.21
CA PHE A 893 -28.82 8.32 30.93
C PHE A 893 -28.13 7.58 29.78
N HIS A 894 -27.46 8.40 28.96
CA HIS A 894 -26.65 8.14 27.79
C HIS A 894 -25.48 7.16 28.01
N PHE A 895 -25.19 6.35 26.99
CA PHE A 895 -23.86 5.75 26.79
C PHE A 895 -22.98 6.71 25.97
N MET A 896 -21.84 7.11 26.54
CA MET A 896 -20.71 7.71 25.82
C MET A 896 -19.80 6.61 25.28
N ASN A 897 -19.44 6.72 24.00
CA ASN A 897 -18.37 5.96 23.34
C ASN A 897 -17.00 6.48 23.80
N PHE A 898 -16.10 5.56 24.14
CA PHE A 898 -14.65 5.79 24.19
C PHE A 898 -13.98 4.83 23.20
N GLU A 899 -13.53 5.35 22.06
CA GLU A 899 -12.59 4.69 21.15
C GLU A 899 -11.15 4.99 21.60
N LEU A 900 -10.30 3.97 21.62
CA LEU A 900 -8.84 4.13 21.68
C LEU A 900 -8.21 3.36 20.51
N ASN A 901 -7.58 4.14 19.64
CA ASN A 901 -6.91 3.80 18.39
C ASN A 901 -5.43 3.49 18.67
N MET A 902 -4.85 2.42 18.11
CA MET A 902 -3.40 2.35 17.81
C MET A 902 -3.13 1.36 16.65
N LYS A 903 -2.64 1.90 15.53
CA LYS A 903 -1.98 1.18 14.41
C LYS A 903 -0.45 1.35 14.49
N ASN A 904 0.27 0.29 14.10
CA ASN A 904 1.56 0.21 13.40
C ASN A 904 2.77 1.08 13.81
N LYS A 905 3.90 0.40 14.10
CA LYS A 905 5.26 0.85 13.72
C LYS A 905 6.17 -0.34 13.38
N LYS A 906 6.61 -0.43 12.11
CA LYS A 906 7.90 -1.02 11.68
C LYS A 906 8.95 0.11 11.64
N LYS A 907 10.23 -0.17 11.96
CA LYS A 907 11.38 0.67 11.57
C LYS A 907 12.70 -0.14 11.53
N TYR A 908 13.53 0.19 10.55
CA TYR A 908 14.89 -0.31 10.27
C TYR A 908 15.99 0.24 11.22
N THR A 909 16.94 -0.65 11.59
CA THR A 909 18.41 -0.59 11.88
C THR A 909 19.12 0.70 12.40
N THR A 910 19.63 0.73 13.66
CA THR A 910 21.03 0.60 14.24
C THR A 910 21.89 1.91 14.31
N PRO A 911 22.97 2.07 15.15
CA PRO A 911 23.44 1.38 16.39
C PRO A 911 23.83 2.32 17.57
N SER A 912 23.89 1.81 18.83
CA SER A 912 24.97 2.04 19.84
C SER A 912 24.61 1.66 21.30
N THR A 913 25.34 0.66 21.80
CA THR A 913 25.89 0.43 23.16
C THR A 913 25.12 0.68 24.48
N CYS A 914 25.05 -0.43 25.25
CA CYS A 914 25.26 -0.63 26.70
C CYS A 914 24.24 -0.16 27.77
N GLY A 915 23.82 -1.11 28.64
CA GLY A 915 23.63 -0.85 30.07
C GLY A 915 22.28 -1.17 30.72
N THR A 916 22.07 -2.42 31.15
CA THR A 916 21.47 -2.88 32.43
C THR A 916 20.27 -2.17 33.12
N ARG A 917 19.16 -2.94 33.27
CA ARG A 917 18.45 -3.33 34.53
C ARG A 917 17.75 -2.27 35.42
N ALA A 918 16.40 -2.28 35.47
CA ALA A 918 15.49 -2.06 36.64
C ALA A 918 14.01 -2.05 36.16
N SER A 919 13.15 -3.01 36.52
CA SER A 919 12.22 -3.04 37.68
C SER A 919 11.34 -1.79 37.88
N VAL A 920 10.04 -1.87 37.53
CA VAL A 920 8.97 -1.06 38.13
C VAL A 920 7.71 -1.93 38.31
N GLU A 921 7.34 -2.12 39.58
CA GLU A 921 6.10 -2.74 40.06
C GLU A 921 4.89 -1.82 39.80
N TRP A 922 3.75 -2.39 39.41
CA TRP A 922 2.47 -1.68 39.34
C TRP A 922 1.60 -2.03 40.55
N ASN A 923 1.35 -1.04 41.41
CA ASN A 923 0.37 -1.07 42.49
C ASN A 923 -1.05 -0.85 41.93
N PHE A 924 -1.93 -1.84 42.11
CA PHE A 924 -3.38 -1.70 41.91
C PHE A 924 -4.10 -2.27 43.14
N TYR A 925 -4.03 -1.54 44.25
CA TYR A 925 -4.89 -1.72 45.42
C TYR A 925 -5.30 -0.32 45.85
N ASN A 926 -6.59 0.01 45.64
CA ASN A 926 -7.40 1.00 46.36
C ASN A 926 -8.46 1.64 45.44
N THR A 927 -9.45 0.88 44.96
CA THR A 927 -10.76 1.47 44.60
C THR A 927 -11.90 0.45 44.56
N ILE A 928 -12.06 -0.39 45.59
CA ILE A 928 -13.36 -1.02 45.86
C ILE A 928 -13.57 -1.03 47.37
N GLU A 929 -13.90 0.12 47.93
CA GLU A 929 -14.60 0.17 49.21
C GLU A 929 -15.47 1.43 49.26
N ALA A 930 -16.66 1.27 49.83
CA ALA A 930 -17.69 2.28 50.12
C ALA A 930 -18.63 2.73 48.97
N LYS A 931 -19.73 1.99 48.78
CA LYS A 931 -21.11 2.46 49.04
C LYS A 931 -22.17 1.38 48.71
N GLY A 932 -22.88 0.93 49.76
CA GLY A 932 -24.34 0.67 49.79
C GLY A 932 -24.94 -0.52 49.02
N PRO A 933 -25.92 -1.25 49.59
CA PRO A 933 -26.28 -2.59 49.16
C PRO A 933 -27.35 -2.60 48.06
N SER A 934 -26.93 -2.88 46.83
CA SER A 934 -27.83 -3.43 45.81
C SER A 934 -27.00 -4.19 44.77
N TYR A 935 -26.25 -5.19 45.23
CA TYR A 935 -25.72 -6.20 44.33
C TYR A 935 -26.41 -7.50 44.67
N ASN A 936 -27.27 -7.94 43.75
CA ASN A 936 -27.90 -9.24 43.82
C ASN A 936 -26.76 -10.27 43.97
N THR A 937 -26.83 -11.20 44.93
CA THR A 937 -25.75 -12.17 45.20
C THR A 937 -25.33 -12.93 43.92
N ILE A 938 -26.27 -13.04 42.96
CA ILE A 938 -26.09 -13.58 41.61
C ILE A 938 -25.18 -12.69 40.74
N GLU A 939 -25.30 -11.36 40.80
CA GLU A 939 -24.44 -10.42 40.07
C GLU A 939 -23.01 -10.40 40.63
N CYS A 940 -22.83 -10.47 41.95
CA CYS A 940 -21.50 -10.61 42.54
C CYS A 940 -20.83 -11.94 42.10
N LEU A 941 -21.57 -13.04 42.03
CA LEU A 941 -21.09 -14.32 41.52
C LEU A 941 -20.74 -14.26 40.02
N LEU A 942 -21.53 -13.52 39.22
CA LEU A 942 -21.27 -13.25 37.80
C LEU A 942 -20.02 -12.39 37.58
N VAL A 943 -19.81 -11.36 38.41
CA VAL A 943 -18.62 -10.51 38.35
C VAL A 943 -17.37 -11.29 38.78
N ILE A 944 -17.44 -12.11 39.82
CA ILE A 944 -16.34 -12.99 40.25
C ILE A 944 -16.01 -14.04 39.17
N THR A 945 -17.01 -14.61 38.49
CA THR A 945 -16.76 -15.51 37.35
C THR A 945 -16.14 -14.77 36.16
N LYS A 946 -16.50 -13.50 35.92
CA LYS A 946 -15.92 -12.63 34.87
C LYS A 946 -14.49 -12.19 35.19
N ILE A 947 -14.12 -12.07 36.47
CA ILE A 947 -12.77 -11.77 36.94
C ILE A 947 -11.85 -13.01 36.89
N LEU A 948 -12.32 -14.17 37.34
CA LEU A 948 -11.59 -15.45 37.18
C LEU A 948 -11.36 -15.80 35.69
N SER A 949 -12.28 -15.33 34.85
CA SER A 949 -12.29 -15.37 33.38
C SER A 949 -11.17 -14.54 32.73
N LEU A 950 -10.79 -13.42 33.34
CA LEU A 950 -9.77 -12.49 32.83
C LEU A 950 -8.34 -12.88 33.26
N GLY A 951 -8.20 -13.63 34.36
CA GLY A 951 -6.90 -14.13 34.85
C GLY A 951 -6.32 -15.31 34.07
N CYS A 952 -7.17 -16.11 33.40
CA CYS A 952 -6.76 -17.09 32.39
C CYS A 952 -7.01 -16.49 31.01
N GLY A 953 -5.96 -15.95 30.37
CA GLY A 953 -6.08 -15.38 29.03
C GLY A 953 -6.97 -16.20 28.10
N ASN A 954 -8.00 -15.55 27.56
CA ASN A 954 -8.92 -16.02 26.50
C ASN A 954 -9.58 -17.41 26.67
N LEU A 955 -9.83 -17.90 27.89
CA LEU A 955 -10.62 -19.15 28.03
C LEU A 955 -12.12 -18.93 28.33
N ALA A 956 -12.50 -17.78 28.87
CA ALA A 956 -13.86 -17.60 29.41
C ALA A 956 -14.84 -16.83 28.53
N SER A 957 -14.37 -16.00 27.60
CA SER A 957 -15.20 -15.47 26.51
C SER A 957 -15.66 -16.60 25.57
N HIS A 958 -14.88 -17.67 25.45
CA HIS A 958 -15.20 -18.82 24.60
C HIS A 958 -16.25 -19.74 25.23
N LEU A 959 -16.34 -19.85 26.57
CA LEU A 959 -17.30 -20.75 27.25
C LEU A 959 -18.73 -20.20 27.37
N SER A 960 -18.99 -18.92 27.08
CA SER A 960 -20.37 -18.37 27.14
C SER A 960 -21.24 -18.79 25.95
N LEU A 961 -20.64 -19.18 24.82
CA LEU A 961 -21.34 -19.66 23.63
C LEU A 961 -21.61 -21.18 23.63
N PHE A 962 -20.97 -21.95 24.51
CA PHE A 962 -21.02 -23.42 24.50
C PHE A 962 -21.78 -24.08 25.66
N ILE A 963 -22.38 -23.31 26.55
CA ILE A 963 -23.27 -23.83 27.59
C ILE A 963 -24.69 -23.55 27.16
N THR A 964 -25.39 -24.57 26.69
CA THR A 964 -26.83 -24.54 26.48
C THR A 964 -27.45 -25.69 27.28
N CYS A 965 -28.46 -25.38 28.08
CA CYS A 965 -29.12 -26.30 29.00
C CYS A 965 -29.62 -27.58 28.34
N HIS A 966 -29.24 -28.74 28.89
CA HIS A 966 -30.10 -29.91 28.89
C HIS A 966 -30.99 -29.81 30.13
N PHE A 967 -32.21 -29.33 29.92
CA PHE A 967 -33.32 -29.51 30.85
C PHE A 967 -34.55 -29.93 30.02
N GLN A 968 -34.57 -31.22 29.69
CA GLN A 968 -35.73 -32.09 29.86
C GLN A 968 -35.24 -33.36 30.55
#